data_AF-A0A6A6K813-F1
#
_entry.id   AF-A0A6A6K813-F1
#
_cell.length_a   1.000
_cell.length_b   1.000
_cell.length_c   1.000
_cell.angle_alpha   90.00
_cell.angle_beta   90.00
_cell.angle_gamma   90.00
#
_symmetry.space_group_name_H-M   'P 1'
#
loop_
_entity.id
_entity.type
_entity.pdbx_description
1 polymer ?
#
loop_
_entity_poly.entity_id
_entity_poly.type
_entity_poly.pdbx_seq_one_letter_code
_entity_poly.pdbx_strand_id
1 'polypeptide(L)'
;MEYKDKVRIAVAIASLAAISILFTSQYRRRRKQKCLASSCYLQSDSKPQFAFKRVLADNSFSHFKHLKLQSSTNKISSNLHPYEPEITAFIENPRVEFEFDMYTSIDLKEMNDVYVWVETESQLKELADALSKERFFAVDTEQHSLRSFLGFTALIQISTQKEDYLLDTIKLHDAMGILSPVFADPTICKVFHGADNDVLWLQRDFHIYVVNLFDTAKACEVLSKPQKSLAYLLETYCGVATNKLLQREDWRQRPLSAEMLQYARTDVHYLLYIVACLIAELKQQDNDNSTHPDGKLHLTLEASRRSNMTCLQLYTKEVEDFPGESAALSIFSRHLNGQGGSSVSCEMQDLVRRLCTWRELMARVHDESLRYVLSDQAIVSIADKVPIDPTEICDTIAQADMNVDPMNLNSSLPSPSPVVCSHLDDFCSLMQESKSNLDDIFSVLLQKCLGKNGSCPLSVYNYALLANYDMRPTNRSVSKKNGVKNSRQFARKASRELFVQKFSCKSPVYHNCRIYANDGRLLCYCDQRKLEWYLRRELAKLIDENPPAIMLLFEPKGRPEDEDNDFYIQSKKNICVSCGEGSHYLREAPALPGLPSSTINAEEAGVSPLQLRTAAMALLRHGSSMPPRRREELTQLGITLYGMAIGYLFQWPFVEKI
;
A
#
# COMPACT_ATOMS: atom_id res chain seq x y z
N MET A 1 45.14 35.65 38.34
CA MET A 1 44.51 34.52 37.61
C MET A 1 45.03 34.56 36.19
N GLU A 2 45.87 33.60 35.81
CA GLU A 2 46.46 33.54 34.46
C GLU A 2 45.38 33.42 33.39
N TYR A 3 45.66 33.91 32.18
CA TYR A 3 44.74 33.85 31.04
C TYR A 3 44.17 32.44 30.81
N LYS A 4 44.98 31.41 31.08
CA LYS A 4 44.61 29.99 30.98
C LYS A 4 43.50 29.57 31.93
N ASP A 5 43.46 30.15 33.14
CA ASP A 5 42.42 29.87 34.13
C ASP A 5 41.10 30.56 33.78
N LYS A 6 41.16 31.77 33.20
CA LYS A 6 39.96 32.46 32.69
C LYS A 6 39.29 31.68 31.56
N VAL A 7 40.07 31.11 30.65
CA VAL A 7 39.55 30.27 29.56
C VAL A 7 38.93 28.98 30.10
N ARG A 8 39.58 28.32 31.07
CA ARG A 8 39.01 27.11 31.72
C ARG A 8 37.70 27.39 32.44
N ILE A 9 37.61 28.51 33.15
CA ILE A 9 36.38 28.94 33.82
C ILE A 9 35.29 29.27 32.80
N ALA A 10 35.61 29.97 31.72
CA ALA A 10 34.66 30.29 30.65
C ALA A 10 34.11 29.02 29.97
N VAL A 11 34.97 28.03 29.68
CA VAL A 11 34.54 26.73 29.13
C VAL A 11 33.67 25.97 30.13
N ALA A 12 34.02 25.94 31.40
CA ALA A 12 33.21 25.28 32.43
C ALA A 12 31.82 25.93 32.57
N ILE A 13 31.74 27.27 32.54
CA ILE A 13 30.47 28.00 32.58
C ILE A 13 29.64 27.73 31.33
N ALA A 14 30.25 27.73 30.14
CA ALA A 14 29.57 27.42 28.88
C ALA A 14 29.03 25.98 28.87
N SER A 15 29.80 25.02 29.36
CA SER A 15 29.37 23.62 29.51
C SER A 15 28.23 23.46 30.50
N LEU A 16 28.29 24.13 31.66
CA LEU A 16 27.21 24.11 32.65
C LEU A 16 25.93 24.80 32.13
N ALA A 17 26.07 25.88 31.38
CA ALA A 17 24.95 26.55 30.72
C ALA A 17 24.32 25.65 29.64
N ALA A 18 25.12 24.99 28.82
CA ALA A 18 24.65 24.04 27.81
C ALA A 18 23.92 22.85 28.44
N ILE A 19 24.47 22.29 29.54
CA ILE A 19 23.83 21.20 30.31
C ILE A 19 22.52 21.70 30.92
N SER A 20 22.49 22.90 31.51
CA SER A 20 21.26 23.48 32.08
C SER A 20 20.19 23.76 31.01
N ILE A 21 20.57 24.23 29.83
CA ILE A 21 19.66 24.42 28.69
C ILE A 21 19.13 23.07 28.19
N LEU A 22 19.96 22.03 28.12
CA LEU A 22 19.55 20.67 27.78
C LEU A 22 18.58 20.10 28.82
N PHE A 23 18.87 20.23 30.11
CA PHE A 23 17.98 19.78 31.18
C PHE A 23 16.67 20.56 31.22
N THR A 24 16.70 21.88 31.04
CA THR A 24 15.46 22.70 31.00
C THR A 24 14.65 22.46 29.72
N SER A 25 15.30 22.18 28.59
CA SER A 25 14.66 21.73 27.34
C SER A 25 13.99 20.36 27.51
N GLN A 26 14.70 19.38 28.07
CA GLN A 26 14.17 18.04 28.37
C GLN A 26 13.05 18.12 29.41
N TYR A 27 13.18 18.95 30.45
CA TYR A 27 12.15 19.18 31.45
C TYR A 27 10.92 19.87 30.86
N ARG A 28 11.08 20.86 29.97
CA ARG A 28 9.96 21.48 29.23
C ARG A 28 9.30 20.50 28.27
N ARG A 29 10.04 19.60 27.61
CA ARG A 29 9.49 18.48 26.81
C ARG A 29 8.67 17.53 27.69
N ARG A 30 9.23 17.07 28.82
CA ARG A 30 8.53 16.22 29.80
C ARG A 30 7.29 16.89 30.39
N ARG A 31 7.33 18.22 30.63
CA ARG A 31 6.18 19.00 31.13
C ARG A 31 5.11 19.24 30.05
N LYS A 32 5.49 19.38 28.78
CA LYS A 32 4.54 19.36 27.64
C LYS A 32 3.88 17.99 27.50
N GLN A 33 4.63 16.89 27.71
CA GLN A 33 4.08 15.53 27.75
C GLN A 33 3.12 15.30 28.93
N LYS A 34 3.41 15.87 30.11
CA LYS A 34 2.51 15.82 31.29
C LYS A 34 1.16 16.53 31.10
N CYS A 35 0.99 17.33 30.04
CA CYS A 35 -0.24 18.09 29.78
C CYS A 35 -1.17 17.45 28.73
N LEU A 36 -0.85 16.27 28.21
CA LEU A 36 -1.66 15.50 27.25
C LEU A 36 -2.34 14.30 27.94
N ALA A 37 -3.06 14.55 29.03
CA ALA A 37 -3.89 13.54 29.69
C ALA A 37 -5.26 13.35 29.03
N SER A 38 -5.45 13.81 27.78
CA SER A 38 -6.65 13.45 27.02
C SER A 38 -6.40 13.48 25.51
N SER A 39 -6.84 12.42 24.85
CA SER A 39 -6.99 12.24 23.41
C SER A 39 -5.72 11.93 22.61
N CYS A 40 -5.43 10.63 22.50
CA CYS A 40 -4.91 9.96 21.30
C CYS A 40 -3.63 10.56 20.68
N TYR A 41 -2.49 9.89 20.87
CA TYR A 41 -1.18 10.21 20.26
C TYR A 41 -1.21 10.56 18.75
N LEU A 42 -2.24 10.11 18.01
CA LEU A 42 -2.40 10.44 16.60
C LEU A 42 -2.59 11.93 16.27
N GLN A 43 -2.83 12.81 17.25
CA GLN A 43 -2.84 14.25 16.99
C GLN A 43 -1.43 14.85 16.82
N SER A 44 -0.37 14.11 17.16
CA SER A 44 1.00 14.65 17.20
C SER A 44 1.82 14.47 15.91
N ASP A 45 1.63 13.37 15.16
CA ASP A 45 2.38 13.07 13.93
C ASP A 45 1.46 12.57 12.80
N SER A 46 1.47 13.25 11.65
CA SER A 46 0.72 12.84 10.45
C SER A 46 1.41 11.65 9.76
N LYS A 47 0.70 10.53 9.59
CA LYS A 47 1.21 9.33 8.90
C LYS A 47 0.73 9.28 7.45
N PRO A 48 1.59 8.92 6.47
CA PRO A 48 1.19 8.69 5.07
C PRO A 48 -0.03 7.79 4.91
N GLN A 49 -0.11 6.73 5.72
CA GLN A 49 -1.20 5.74 5.67
C GLN A 49 -2.59 6.33 5.92
N PHE A 50 -2.67 7.51 6.54
CA PHE A 50 -3.95 8.19 6.73
C PHE A 50 -4.60 8.63 5.42
N ALA A 51 -3.81 8.85 4.37
CA ALA A 51 -4.30 9.24 3.05
C ALA A 51 -4.78 8.06 2.19
N PHE A 52 -4.37 6.82 2.50
CA PHE A 52 -4.68 5.65 1.69
C PHE A 52 -6.18 5.33 1.75
N LYS A 53 -6.81 5.17 0.59
CA LYS A 53 -8.24 4.84 0.47
C LYS A 53 -8.46 3.33 0.46
N ARG A 54 -7.50 2.59 -0.09
CA ARG A 54 -7.51 1.13 -0.20
C ARG A 54 -6.26 0.58 0.46
N VAL A 55 -6.44 -0.35 1.41
CA VAL A 55 -5.34 -1.11 2.01
C VAL A 55 -5.56 -2.57 1.69
N LEU A 56 -4.70 -3.13 0.84
CA LEU A 56 -4.80 -4.52 0.38
C LEU A 56 -4.36 -5.50 1.47
N ALA A 57 -3.21 -5.24 2.09
CA ALA A 57 -2.71 -5.97 3.23
C ALA A 57 -3.13 -5.26 4.53
N ASP A 58 -4.27 -5.68 5.08
CA ASP A 58 -4.76 -5.16 6.35
C ASP A 58 -4.00 -5.75 7.56
N ASN A 59 -4.00 -5.06 8.71
CA ASN A 59 -3.26 -5.55 9.88
C ASN A 59 -4.01 -6.61 10.71
N SER A 60 -5.12 -7.16 10.22
CA SER A 60 -5.80 -8.26 10.93
C SER A 60 -5.03 -9.57 10.85
N PHE A 61 -5.46 -10.54 11.66
CA PHE A 61 -4.96 -11.91 11.66
C PHE A 61 -5.44 -12.74 10.45
N SER A 62 -6.27 -12.18 9.59
CA SER A 62 -6.69 -12.88 8.37
C SER A 62 -5.54 -12.96 7.37
N HIS A 63 -5.40 -14.12 6.72
CA HIS A 63 -4.48 -14.29 5.60
C HIS A 63 -4.66 -13.20 4.54
N PHE A 64 -3.55 -12.86 3.88
CA PHE A 64 -3.59 -11.96 2.74
C PHE A 64 -4.43 -12.55 1.60
N LYS A 65 -5.22 -11.69 0.96
CA LYS A 65 -6.07 -12.09 -0.17
C LYS A 65 -5.43 -11.60 -1.46
N HIS A 66 -4.89 -12.55 -2.22
CA HIS A 66 -4.33 -12.28 -3.54
C HIS A 66 -5.41 -11.96 -4.59
N LEU A 67 -4.97 -11.35 -5.69
CA LEU A 67 -5.81 -11.07 -6.86
C LEU A 67 -6.43 -12.37 -7.41
N LYS A 68 -7.70 -12.33 -7.82
CA LYS A 68 -8.37 -13.47 -8.47
C LYS A 68 -8.63 -13.14 -9.93
N LEU A 69 -7.94 -13.81 -10.84
CA LEU A 69 -8.22 -13.72 -12.28
C LEU A 69 -9.50 -14.52 -12.61
N GLN A 70 -10.31 -14.03 -13.56
CA GLN A 70 -11.67 -14.53 -13.85
C GLN A 70 -11.72 -15.94 -14.48
N SER A 71 -10.60 -16.68 -14.56
CA SER A 71 -10.49 -17.93 -15.31
C SER A 71 -10.70 -19.22 -14.49
N SER A 72 -10.84 -19.16 -13.16
CA SER A 72 -11.07 -20.38 -12.35
C SER A 72 -12.55 -20.56 -11.95
N THR A 73 -13.29 -21.28 -12.80
CA THR A 73 -14.63 -21.82 -12.48
C THR A 73 -14.62 -22.91 -11.40
N ASN A 74 -13.45 -23.26 -10.85
CA ASN A 74 -13.33 -24.20 -9.74
C ASN A 74 -13.07 -23.46 -8.43
N LYS A 75 -14.00 -23.61 -7.48
CA LYS A 75 -13.87 -23.22 -6.06
C LYS A 75 -12.79 -24.05 -5.34
N ILE A 76 -11.54 -24.01 -5.81
CA ILE A 76 -10.44 -24.74 -5.17
C ILE A 76 -9.25 -23.78 -5.00
N SER A 77 -8.94 -23.52 -3.72
CA SER A 77 -7.80 -22.80 -3.14
C SER A 77 -7.72 -21.28 -3.34
N SER A 78 -7.75 -20.54 -2.22
CA SER A 78 -7.47 -19.10 -2.12
C SER A 78 -5.98 -18.74 -2.20
N ASN A 79 -5.09 -19.72 -2.39
CA ASN A 79 -3.65 -19.59 -2.19
C ASN A 79 -2.82 -19.87 -3.45
N LEU A 80 -3.46 -19.91 -4.63
CA LEU A 80 -2.74 -20.11 -5.89
C LEU A 80 -2.20 -18.78 -6.41
N HIS A 81 -1.01 -18.82 -7.03
CA HIS A 81 -0.41 -17.63 -7.59
C HIS A 81 -1.21 -17.17 -8.83
N PRO A 82 -1.63 -15.89 -8.95
CA PRO A 82 -2.55 -15.49 -10.02
C PRO A 82 -2.01 -15.71 -11.42
N TYR A 83 -0.69 -15.58 -11.59
CA TYR A 83 0.04 -15.79 -12.84
C TYR A 83 0.92 -17.05 -12.82
N GLU A 84 0.55 -18.05 -12.01
CA GLU A 84 1.30 -19.33 -11.92
C GLU A 84 1.54 -19.98 -13.30
N PRO A 85 0.54 -20.09 -14.20
CA PRO A 85 0.75 -20.71 -15.51
C PRO A 85 1.77 -19.96 -16.36
N GLU A 86 1.69 -18.63 -16.40
CA GLU A 86 2.59 -17.77 -17.18
C GLU A 86 4.02 -17.88 -16.65
N ILE A 87 4.21 -17.79 -15.33
CA ILE A 87 5.54 -17.86 -14.71
C ILE A 87 6.13 -19.26 -14.86
N THR A 88 5.33 -20.31 -14.65
CA THR A 88 5.78 -21.70 -14.79
C THR A 88 6.25 -21.97 -16.22
N ALA A 89 5.58 -21.42 -17.23
CA ALA A 89 6.02 -21.53 -18.62
C ALA A 89 7.43 -20.94 -18.84
N PHE A 90 7.80 -19.85 -18.16
CA PHE A 90 9.15 -19.28 -18.19
C PHE A 90 10.19 -20.08 -17.39
N ILE A 91 9.76 -20.85 -16.39
CA ILE A 91 10.66 -21.73 -15.63
C ILE A 91 10.96 -23.02 -16.41
N GLU A 92 9.94 -23.60 -17.03
CA GLU A 92 10.06 -24.83 -17.83
C GLU A 92 10.75 -24.58 -19.17
N ASN A 93 10.40 -23.48 -19.83
CA ASN A 93 10.96 -23.07 -21.11
C ASN A 93 11.53 -21.65 -20.99
N PRO A 94 12.65 -21.47 -20.27
CA PRO A 94 13.27 -20.16 -20.11
C PRO A 94 13.58 -19.58 -21.48
N ARG A 95 12.95 -18.44 -21.78
CA ARG A 95 13.22 -17.68 -22.99
C ARG A 95 14.16 -16.57 -22.62
N VAL A 96 15.39 -16.71 -23.09
CA VAL A 96 16.30 -15.58 -23.19
C VAL A 96 16.11 -15.04 -24.60
N GLU A 97 14.93 -14.46 -24.88
CA GLU A 97 14.76 -13.56 -26.05
C GLU A 97 15.38 -12.18 -25.74
N PHE A 98 16.50 -12.20 -25.01
CA PHE A 98 17.41 -11.08 -24.96
C PHE A 98 18.14 -11.09 -26.30
N GLU A 99 17.52 -10.51 -27.32
CA GLU A 99 18.28 -9.91 -28.44
C GLU A 99 19.09 -8.70 -27.93
N PHE A 100 19.72 -8.80 -26.76
CA PHE A 100 20.85 -7.94 -26.42
C PHE A 100 21.99 -8.12 -27.43
N ASP A 101 21.98 -9.19 -28.24
CA ASP A 101 22.89 -9.31 -29.39
C ASP A 101 22.66 -8.20 -30.43
N MET A 102 21.44 -7.65 -30.53
CA MET A 102 21.17 -6.42 -31.31
C MET A 102 21.51 -5.12 -30.55
N TYR A 103 21.80 -5.23 -29.24
CA TYR A 103 22.16 -4.16 -28.31
C TYR A 103 23.52 -4.43 -27.62
N THR A 104 24.48 -5.00 -28.36
CA THR A 104 25.91 -5.04 -27.97
C THR A 104 26.50 -3.62 -27.80
N SER A 105 25.67 -2.59 -27.98
CA SER A 105 25.92 -1.16 -27.80
C SER A 105 24.96 -0.50 -26.79
N ILE A 106 24.51 -1.17 -25.72
CA ILE A 106 24.09 -0.37 -24.55
C ILE A 106 25.36 0.25 -24.00
N ASP A 107 25.67 1.45 -24.46
CA ASP A 107 26.78 2.22 -23.92
C ASP A 107 26.45 2.58 -22.48
N LEU A 108 27.47 2.55 -21.63
CA LEU A 108 27.38 3.11 -20.29
C LEU A 108 27.00 4.59 -20.44
N LYS A 109 25.75 4.92 -20.10
CA LYS A 109 25.30 6.31 -20.08
C LYS A 109 25.65 6.91 -18.73
N GLU A 110 26.26 8.09 -18.78
CA GLU A 110 26.37 8.90 -17.58
C GLU A 110 24.96 9.34 -17.17
N MET A 111 24.70 9.31 -15.86
CA MET A 111 23.41 9.73 -15.34
C MET A 111 23.31 11.26 -15.38
N ASN A 112 22.45 11.76 -16.26
CA ASN A 112 22.16 13.19 -16.40
C ASN A 112 21.27 13.67 -15.24
N ASP A 113 21.16 14.98 -15.04
CA ASP A 113 20.28 15.57 -14.01
C ASP A 113 18.76 15.46 -14.32
N VAL A 114 18.38 14.81 -15.43
CA VAL A 114 17.00 14.71 -15.90
C VAL A 114 16.36 13.41 -15.43
N TYR A 115 15.23 13.53 -14.73
CA TYR A 115 14.37 12.41 -14.35
C TYR A 115 12.90 12.84 -14.36
N VAL A 116 11.99 11.88 -14.42
CA VAL A 116 10.55 12.13 -14.37
C VAL A 116 10.01 11.76 -13.00
N TRP A 117 9.54 12.76 -12.25
CA TRP A 117 8.82 12.54 -10.99
C TRP A 117 7.34 12.27 -11.28
N VAL A 118 6.88 11.06 -10.96
CA VAL A 118 5.51 10.60 -11.21
C VAL A 118 4.73 10.62 -9.90
N GLU A 119 3.75 11.52 -9.80
CA GLU A 119 2.95 11.69 -8.57
C GLU A 119 1.44 11.85 -8.82
N THR A 120 1.01 11.78 -10.08
CA THR A 120 -0.41 11.85 -10.47
C THR A 120 -0.82 10.62 -11.29
N GLU A 121 -2.11 10.27 -11.21
CA GLU A 121 -2.67 9.15 -11.97
C GLU A 121 -2.50 9.32 -13.49
N SER A 122 -2.51 10.56 -14.02
CA SER A 122 -2.27 10.82 -15.45
C SER A 122 -0.85 10.46 -15.84
N GLN A 123 0.14 10.94 -15.08
CA GLN A 123 1.56 10.62 -15.32
C GLN A 123 1.82 9.12 -15.18
N LEU A 124 1.13 8.44 -14.25
CA LEU A 124 1.24 6.99 -14.07
C LEU A 124 0.70 6.22 -15.29
N LYS A 125 -0.38 6.69 -15.91
CA LYS A 125 -0.91 6.13 -17.18
C LYS A 125 0.04 6.37 -18.34
N GLU A 126 0.57 7.58 -18.46
CA GLU A 126 1.57 7.92 -19.48
C GLU A 126 2.82 7.03 -19.35
N LEU A 127 3.28 6.79 -18.12
CA LEU A 127 4.35 5.85 -17.83
C LEU A 127 3.98 4.41 -18.23
N ALA A 128 2.79 3.92 -17.86
CA ALA A 128 2.35 2.58 -18.25
C ALA A 128 2.34 2.41 -19.79
N ASP A 129 1.85 3.42 -20.52
CA ASP A 129 1.85 3.45 -21.98
C ASP A 129 3.25 3.51 -22.58
N ALA A 130 4.21 4.18 -21.91
CA ALA A 130 5.61 4.18 -22.31
C ALA A 130 6.24 2.79 -22.11
N LEU A 131 6.10 2.22 -20.92
CA LEU A 131 6.67 0.91 -20.57
C LEU A 131 6.08 -0.22 -21.40
N SER A 132 4.81 -0.13 -21.82
CA SER A 132 4.18 -1.13 -22.71
C SER A 132 4.84 -1.28 -24.08
N LYS A 133 5.69 -0.31 -24.47
CA LYS A 133 6.43 -0.31 -25.74
C LYS A 133 7.88 -0.75 -25.57
N GLU A 134 8.34 -0.90 -24.33
CA GLU A 134 9.69 -1.33 -24.02
C GLU A 134 9.79 -2.86 -24.07
N ARG A 135 10.95 -3.39 -24.49
CA ARG A 135 11.23 -4.84 -24.37
C ARG A 135 11.71 -5.20 -22.97
N PHE A 136 12.31 -4.26 -22.26
CA PHE A 136 12.79 -4.42 -20.91
C PHE A 136 12.91 -3.08 -20.20
N PHE A 137 12.75 -3.09 -18.87
CA PHE A 137 13.00 -1.94 -18.01
C PHE A 137 13.51 -2.40 -16.65
N ALA A 138 14.35 -1.58 -16.02
CA ALA A 138 14.88 -1.79 -14.69
C ALA A 138 13.88 -1.30 -13.64
N VAL A 139 13.82 -1.98 -12.50
CA VAL A 139 12.95 -1.64 -11.37
C VAL A 139 13.69 -1.85 -10.07
N ASP A 140 13.45 -0.95 -9.13
CA ASP A 140 13.82 -1.09 -7.72
C ASP A 140 12.72 -0.50 -6.84
N THR A 141 12.74 -0.79 -5.54
CA THR A 141 11.74 -0.25 -4.60
C THR A 141 12.34 0.18 -3.27
N GLU A 142 11.79 1.25 -2.70
CA GLU A 142 12.12 1.71 -1.34
C GLU A 142 10.92 1.54 -0.43
N GLN A 143 11.20 1.14 0.80
CA GLN A 143 10.23 0.66 1.77
C GLN A 143 10.34 1.41 3.09
N HIS A 144 9.24 1.42 3.85
CA HIS A 144 9.25 1.87 5.23
C HIS A 144 8.52 0.88 6.12
N SER A 145 9.18 0.40 7.19
CA SER A 145 8.61 -0.56 8.14
C SER A 145 8.60 -0.09 9.59
N LEU A 146 9.38 0.92 9.98
CA LEU A 146 9.46 1.32 11.39
C LEU A 146 8.13 1.86 11.92
N ARG A 147 7.41 2.63 11.10
CA ARG A 147 6.14 3.30 11.43
C ARG A 147 4.94 2.72 10.69
N SER A 148 4.99 1.42 10.41
CA SER A 148 3.94 0.59 9.79
C SER A 148 4.04 -0.83 10.36
N PHE A 149 2.93 -1.54 10.52
CA PHE A 149 2.99 -2.92 11.04
C PHE A 149 3.53 -3.89 9.98
N LEU A 150 2.93 -3.90 8.78
CA LEU A 150 3.35 -4.76 7.67
C LEU A 150 4.41 -4.12 6.77
N GLY A 151 4.73 -2.84 7.01
CA GLY A 151 5.49 -2.01 6.08
C GLY A 151 4.64 -1.49 4.92
N PHE A 152 5.21 -0.59 4.14
CA PHE A 152 4.68 -0.18 2.83
C PHE A 152 5.81 0.31 1.93
N THR A 153 5.64 0.19 0.62
CA THR A 153 6.53 0.74 -0.41
C THR A 153 6.32 2.24 -0.51
N ALA A 154 7.38 3.01 -0.28
CA ALA A 154 7.41 4.47 -0.23
C ALA A 154 7.93 5.11 -1.53
N LEU A 155 8.68 4.37 -2.35
CA LEU A 155 9.10 4.78 -3.69
C LEU A 155 9.23 3.55 -4.59
N ILE A 156 8.97 3.72 -5.89
CA ILE A 156 9.39 2.77 -6.92
C ILE A 156 10.22 3.55 -7.93
N GLN A 157 11.33 2.95 -8.33
CA GLN A 157 12.23 3.49 -9.34
C GLN A 157 12.12 2.62 -10.58
N ILE A 158 12.05 3.26 -11.74
CA ILE A 158 12.01 2.57 -13.03
C ILE A 158 12.99 3.25 -13.96
N SER A 159 13.83 2.48 -14.65
CA SER A 159 14.69 3.02 -15.72
C SER A 159 14.47 2.26 -17.01
N THR A 160 14.36 3.04 -18.09
CA THR A 160 14.38 2.54 -19.47
C THR A 160 15.73 2.87 -20.09
N GLN A 161 15.96 2.52 -21.36
CA GLN A 161 17.15 3.00 -22.05
C GLN A 161 17.23 4.52 -22.21
N LYS A 162 16.10 5.24 -22.03
CA LYS A 162 15.97 6.67 -22.36
C LYS A 162 15.84 7.54 -21.12
N GLU A 163 15.07 7.10 -20.14
CA GLU A 163 14.61 7.94 -19.03
C GLU A 163 14.54 7.14 -17.72
N ASP A 164 14.82 7.85 -16.62
CA ASP A 164 14.58 7.40 -15.26
C ASP A 164 13.27 8.00 -14.73
N TYR A 165 12.46 7.17 -14.07
CA TYR A 165 11.21 7.52 -13.42
C TYR A 165 11.30 7.24 -11.93
N LEU A 166 10.88 8.21 -11.12
CA LEU A 166 10.72 8.06 -9.68
C LEU A 166 9.24 8.22 -9.34
N LEU A 167 8.62 7.17 -8.84
CA LEU A 167 7.18 7.09 -8.58
C LEU A 167 6.92 7.31 -7.09
N ASP A 168 6.19 8.37 -6.75
CA ASP A 168 5.71 8.62 -5.39
C ASP A 168 4.56 7.66 -5.04
N THR A 169 4.89 6.45 -4.62
CA THR A 169 3.90 5.41 -4.28
C THR A 169 3.06 5.76 -3.06
N ILE A 170 3.47 6.72 -2.23
CA ILE A 170 2.64 7.24 -1.13
C ILE A 170 1.46 8.03 -1.70
N LYS A 171 1.72 8.96 -2.63
CA LYS A 171 0.66 9.74 -3.29
C LYS A 171 -0.17 8.88 -4.24
N LEU A 172 0.49 7.95 -4.93
CA LEU A 172 -0.10 7.08 -5.94
C LEU A 172 -0.66 5.76 -5.40
N HIS A 173 -0.63 5.53 -4.09
CA HIS A 173 -0.93 4.24 -3.45
C HIS A 173 -2.16 3.54 -4.04
N ASP A 174 -3.28 4.27 -4.16
CA ASP A 174 -4.56 3.73 -4.63
C ASP A 174 -4.65 3.56 -6.17
N ALA A 175 -3.69 4.11 -6.92
CA ALA A 175 -3.62 4.13 -8.38
C ALA A 175 -2.54 3.19 -8.96
N MET A 176 -1.62 2.69 -8.14
CA MET A 176 -0.48 1.87 -8.58
C MET A 176 -0.87 0.64 -9.41
N GLY A 177 -2.07 0.07 -9.19
CA GLY A 177 -2.60 -1.05 -9.99
C GLY A 177 -2.71 -0.77 -11.50
N ILE A 178 -2.55 0.48 -11.94
CA ILE A 178 -2.41 0.85 -13.36
C ILE A 178 -1.19 0.16 -14.01
N LEU A 179 -0.12 -0.12 -13.24
CA LEU A 179 1.08 -0.79 -13.74
C LEU A 179 0.95 -2.31 -13.82
N SER A 180 -0.07 -2.91 -13.19
CA SER A 180 -0.23 -4.38 -13.14
C SER A 180 -0.18 -5.04 -14.52
N PRO A 181 -0.83 -4.53 -15.60
CA PRO A 181 -0.76 -5.15 -16.92
C PRO A 181 0.66 -5.24 -17.49
N VAL A 182 1.46 -4.19 -17.33
CA VAL A 182 2.84 -4.13 -17.87
C VAL A 182 3.79 -5.04 -17.08
N PHE A 183 3.64 -5.08 -15.76
CA PHE A 183 4.44 -5.99 -14.91
C PHE A 183 4.08 -7.47 -15.15
N ALA A 184 2.83 -7.76 -15.50
CA ALA A 184 2.37 -9.10 -15.82
C ALA A 184 2.57 -9.49 -17.31
N ASP A 185 2.99 -8.57 -18.17
CA ASP A 185 3.19 -8.84 -19.59
C ASP A 185 4.40 -9.78 -19.80
N PRO A 186 4.21 -10.99 -20.37
CA PRO A 186 5.30 -11.92 -20.60
C PRO A 186 6.28 -11.46 -21.69
N THR A 187 5.88 -10.52 -22.55
CA THR A 187 6.72 -10.01 -23.66
C THR A 187 7.72 -8.95 -23.22
N ILE A 188 7.57 -8.41 -22.00
CA ILE A 188 8.40 -7.35 -21.45
C ILE A 188 9.22 -7.92 -20.29
N CYS A 189 10.55 -7.82 -20.33
CA CYS A 189 11.40 -8.29 -19.24
C CYS A 189 11.56 -7.23 -18.14
N LYS A 190 11.26 -7.59 -16.90
CA LYS A 190 11.48 -6.72 -15.74
C LYS A 190 12.83 -7.05 -15.11
N VAL A 191 13.75 -6.10 -15.13
CA VAL A 191 15.09 -6.27 -14.58
C VAL A 191 15.12 -5.75 -13.15
N PHE A 192 15.59 -6.59 -12.23
CA PHE A 192 15.77 -6.24 -10.82
C PHE A 192 17.18 -6.64 -10.33
N HIS A 193 17.51 -6.19 -9.12
CA HIS A 193 18.67 -6.68 -8.37
C HIS A 193 18.23 -7.22 -7.01
N GLY A 194 18.23 -8.54 -6.83
CA GLY A 194 17.85 -9.16 -5.56
C GLY A 194 16.36 -9.00 -5.25
N ALA A 195 15.49 -9.36 -6.20
CA ALA A 195 14.07 -9.02 -6.23
C ALA A 195 13.20 -9.73 -5.18
N ASP A 196 13.79 -10.57 -4.32
CA ASP A 196 13.06 -11.49 -3.43
C ASP A 196 12.05 -10.75 -2.52
N ASN A 197 12.38 -9.55 -2.03
CA ASN A 197 11.44 -8.74 -1.25
C ASN A 197 10.55 -7.84 -2.12
N ASP A 198 11.09 -7.28 -3.20
CA ASP A 198 10.38 -6.36 -4.08
C ASP A 198 9.10 -6.99 -4.66
N VAL A 199 9.20 -8.24 -5.12
CA VAL A 199 8.04 -8.97 -5.65
C VAL A 199 6.95 -9.13 -4.58
N LEU A 200 7.32 -9.31 -3.31
CA LEU A 200 6.37 -9.45 -2.20
C LEU A 200 5.73 -8.10 -1.83
N TRP A 201 6.51 -7.02 -1.84
CA TRP A 201 6.02 -5.68 -1.54
C TRP A 201 5.07 -5.15 -2.62
N LEU A 202 5.39 -5.38 -3.90
CA LEU A 202 4.51 -5.08 -5.03
C LEU A 202 3.15 -5.79 -4.91
N GLN A 203 3.15 -7.04 -4.47
CA GLN A 203 1.93 -7.80 -4.20
C GLN A 203 1.17 -7.23 -2.99
N ARG A 204 1.86 -7.04 -1.86
CA ARG A 204 1.30 -6.56 -0.58
C ARG A 204 0.55 -5.25 -0.75
N ASP A 205 1.18 -4.27 -1.41
CA ASP A 205 0.69 -2.90 -1.42
C ASP A 205 -0.18 -2.60 -2.63
N PHE A 206 0.09 -3.23 -3.79
CA PHE A 206 -0.52 -2.83 -5.06
C PHE A 206 -1.19 -3.95 -5.86
N HIS A 207 -1.12 -5.22 -5.42
CA HIS A 207 -1.50 -6.40 -6.24
C HIS A 207 -0.81 -6.39 -7.61
N ILE A 208 0.43 -5.91 -7.66
CA ILE A 208 1.30 -6.02 -8.83
C ILE A 208 2.06 -7.34 -8.71
N TYR A 209 2.01 -8.14 -9.77
CA TYR A 209 2.73 -9.41 -9.89
C TYR A 209 3.64 -9.33 -11.10
N VAL A 210 4.82 -9.94 -11.01
CA VAL A 210 5.84 -9.86 -12.05
C VAL A 210 5.87 -11.18 -12.83
N VAL A 211 5.86 -11.08 -14.16
CA VAL A 211 6.05 -12.21 -15.09
C VAL A 211 7.25 -11.87 -15.96
N ASN A 212 8.13 -12.81 -16.30
CA ASN A 212 9.36 -12.54 -17.07
C ASN A 212 10.29 -11.55 -16.34
N LEU A 213 10.87 -12.01 -15.22
CA LEU A 213 11.85 -11.26 -14.44
C LEU A 213 13.27 -11.75 -14.73
N PHE A 214 14.23 -10.82 -14.76
CA PHE A 214 15.65 -11.12 -14.76
C PHE A 214 16.33 -10.44 -13.58
N ASP A 215 16.94 -11.24 -12.71
CA ASP A 215 17.56 -10.79 -11.48
C ASP A 215 19.09 -10.87 -11.61
N THR A 216 19.74 -9.71 -11.58
CA THR A 216 21.20 -9.59 -11.68
C THR A 216 21.93 -10.28 -10.51
N ALA A 217 21.32 -10.38 -9.32
CA ALA A 217 21.89 -11.11 -8.20
C ALA A 217 21.87 -12.63 -8.45
N LYS A 218 20.81 -13.17 -9.07
CA LYS A 218 20.75 -14.59 -9.46
C LYS A 218 21.74 -14.89 -10.59
N ALA A 219 21.94 -13.96 -11.53
CA ALA A 219 22.98 -14.07 -12.54
C ALA A 219 24.39 -14.11 -11.92
N CYS A 220 24.67 -13.29 -10.90
CA CYS A 220 25.93 -13.34 -10.15
C CYS A 220 26.15 -14.68 -9.43
N GLU A 221 25.09 -15.28 -8.87
CA GLU A 221 25.15 -16.61 -8.26
C GLU A 221 25.50 -17.69 -9.29
N VAL A 222 24.93 -17.63 -10.49
CA VAL A 222 25.24 -18.57 -11.59
C VAL A 222 26.70 -18.40 -12.05
N LEU A 223 27.17 -17.16 -12.19
CA LEU A 223 28.57 -16.84 -12.53
C LEU A 223 29.56 -17.09 -11.38
N SER A 224 29.09 -17.44 -10.17
CA SER A 224 29.92 -17.57 -8.97
C SER A 224 30.79 -16.33 -8.69
N LYS A 225 30.22 -15.12 -8.89
CA LYS A 225 30.90 -13.85 -8.62
C LYS A 225 31.29 -13.75 -7.13
N PRO A 226 32.40 -13.06 -6.79
CA PRO A 226 32.87 -12.95 -5.40
C PRO A 226 31.88 -12.21 -4.49
N GLN A 227 31.10 -11.29 -5.05
CA GLN A 227 30.01 -10.58 -4.38
C GLN A 227 28.82 -10.47 -5.32
N LYS A 228 27.63 -10.30 -4.74
CA LYS A 228 26.36 -10.19 -5.48
C LYS A 228 25.54 -8.95 -5.15
N SER A 229 26.11 -7.96 -4.44
CA SER A 229 25.40 -6.72 -4.09
C SER A 229 25.44 -5.71 -5.24
N LEU A 230 24.42 -4.87 -5.36
CA LEU A 230 24.33 -3.85 -6.41
C LEU A 230 25.51 -2.88 -6.37
N ALA A 231 25.92 -2.45 -5.17
CA ALA A 231 27.11 -1.60 -4.99
C ALA A 231 28.38 -2.21 -5.61
N TYR A 232 28.56 -3.53 -5.49
CA TYR A 232 29.69 -4.23 -6.10
C TYR A 232 29.59 -4.23 -7.63
N LEU A 233 28.39 -4.43 -8.20
CA LEU A 233 28.19 -4.42 -9.65
C LEU A 233 28.35 -3.02 -10.24
N LEU A 234 27.85 -1.99 -9.57
CA LEU A 234 28.02 -0.59 -9.94
C LEU A 234 29.50 -0.20 -9.96
N GLU A 235 30.26 -0.56 -8.93
CA GLU A 235 31.70 -0.28 -8.88
C GLU A 235 32.45 -1.07 -9.96
N THR A 236 32.16 -2.37 -10.11
CA THR A 236 32.87 -3.26 -11.03
C THR A 236 32.64 -2.94 -12.50
N TYR A 237 31.38 -2.68 -12.90
CA TYR A 237 31.02 -2.49 -14.30
C TYR A 237 30.95 -1.01 -14.70
N CYS A 238 30.56 -0.13 -13.78
CA CYS A 238 30.28 1.27 -14.09
C CYS A 238 31.28 2.24 -13.46
N GLY A 239 32.14 1.79 -12.54
CA GLY A 239 33.04 2.67 -11.77
C GLY A 239 32.28 3.61 -10.82
N VAL A 240 31.03 3.29 -10.47
CA VAL A 240 30.14 4.13 -9.65
C VAL A 240 30.13 3.62 -8.21
N ALA A 241 30.47 4.48 -7.25
CA ALA A 241 30.37 4.18 -5.83
C ALA A 241 29.01 4.62 -5.26
N THR A 242 28.41 3.80 -4.40
CA THR A 242 27.13 4.11 -3.74
C THR A 242 27.26 4.23 -2.22
N ASN A 243 26.47 5.16 -1.65
CA ASN A 243 26.41 5.34 -0.21
C ASN A 243 25.33 4.45 0.42
N LYS A 244 25.74 3.31 0.99
CA LYS A 244 24.86 2.33 1.63
C LYS A 244 24.09 2.88 2.86
N LEU A 245 24.47 4.03 3.41
CA LEU A 245 23.75 4.60 4.56
C LEU A 245 22.33 5.04 4.18
N LEU A 246 22.12 5.43 2.91
CA LEU A 246 20.83 5.93 2.42
C LEU A 246 19.75 4.83 2.34
N GLN A 247 20.14 3.55 2.27
CA GLN A 247 19.21 2.41 2.31
C GLN A 247 18.34 2.37 3.59
N ARG A 248 18.79 3.01 4.67
CA ARG A 248 18.09 3.04 5.97
C ARG A 248 17.43 4.38 6.28
N GLU A 249 17.44 5.32 5.34
CA GLU A 249 16.80 6.61 5.52
C GLU A 249 15.27 6.50 5.57
N ASP A 250 14.63 7.56 6.04
CA ASP A 250 13.18 7.62 6.10
C ASP A 250 12.58 8.01 4.73
N TRP A 251 12.37 7.02 3.87
CA TRP A 251 11.78 7.18 2.53
C TRP A 251 10.35 7.74 2.49
N ARG A 252 9.73 7.97 3.66
CA ARG A 252 8.45 8.70 3.76
C ARG A 252 8.59 10.20 3.59
N GLN A 253 9.81 10.74 3.76
CA GLN A 253 10.06 12.17 3.71
C GLN A 253 9.64 12.76 2.36
N ARG A 254 9.03 13.95 2.39
CA ARG A 254 8.67 14.73 1.20
C ARG A 254 8.92 16.23 1.47
N PRO A 255 9.61 16.96 0.56
CA PRO A 255 10.34 16.44 -0.59
C PRO A 255 11.52 15.54 -0.16
N LEU A 256 11.96 14.63 -1.04
CA LEU A 256 13.18 13.86 -0.84
C LEU A 256 14.40 14.78 -0.97
N SER A 257 15.48 14.47 -0.24
CA SER A 257 16.74 15.20 -0.39
C SER A 257 17.39 14.90 -1.74
N ALA A 258 18.31 15.76 -2.19
CA ALA A 258 19.05 15.55 -3.44
C ALA A 258 19.84 14.23 -3.40
N GLU A 259 20.41 13.88 -2.25
CA GLU A 259 21.16 12.64 -2.05
C GLU A 259 20.26 11.40 -2.16
N MET A 260 19.05 11.45 -1.59
CA MET A 260 18.07 10.36 -1.71
C MET A 260 17.59 10.19 -3.16
N LEU A 261 17.36 11.29 -3.88
CA LEU A 261 16.99 11.25 -5.30
C LEU A 261 18.09 10.64 -6.15
N GLN A 262 19.35 11.07 -5.94
CA GLN A 262 20.51 10.54 -6.64
C GLN A 262 20.69 9.04 -6.37
N TYR A 263 20.58 8.63 -5.11
CA TYR A 263 20.65 7.23 -4.69
C TYR A 263 19.59 6.39 -5.39
N ALA A 264 18.32 6.78 -5.27
CA ALA A 264 17.19 6.07 -5.84
C ALA A 264 17.35 5.87 -7.36
N ARG A 265 17.81 6.90 -8.08
CA ARG A 265 18.05 6.79 -9.52
C ARG A 265 19.20 5.85 -9.85
N THR A 266 20.29 5.92 -9.08
CA THR A 266 21.49 5.11 -9.29
C THR A 266 21.18 3.61 -9.24
N ASP A 267 20.25 3.20 -8.38
CA ASP A 267 19.89 1.79 -8.20
C ASP A 267 19.22 1.15 -9.43
N VAL A 268 18.65 1.96 -10.34
CA VAL A 268 18.02 1.47 -11.59
C VAL A 268 18.71 1.92 -12.87
N HIS A 269 19.33 3.10 -12.88
CA HIS A 269 19.87 3.74 -14.09
C HIS A 269 20.88 2.85 -14.83
N TYR A 270 21.81 2.25 -14.08
CA TYR A 270 22.88 1.43 -14.64
C TYR A 270 22.50 -0.04 -14.80
N LEU A 271 21.32 -0.44 -14.30
CA LEU A 271 21.00 -1.85 -14.13
C LEU A 271 20.83 -2.59 -15.46
N LEU A 272 20.32 -1.91 -16.49
CA LEU A 272 20.23 -2.47 -17.85
C LEU A 272 21.60 -2.69 -18.50
N TYR A 273 22.55 -1.79 -18.25
CA TYR A 273 23.94 -1.95 -18.69
C TYR A 273 24.61 -3.13 -17.97
N ILE A 274 24.43 -3.23 -16.66
CA ILE A 274 24.95 -4.34 -15.84
C ILE A 274 24.40 -5.69 -16.35
N VAL A 275 23.12 -5.77 -16.71
CA VAL A 275 22.56 -6.98 -17.35
C VAL A 275 23.31 -7.32 -18.63
N ALA A 276 23.58 -6.35 -19.51
CA ALA A 276 24.32 -6.58 -20.74
C ALA A 276 25.68 -7.24 -20.48
N CYS A 277 26.43 -6.71 -19.50
CA CYS A 277 27.73 -7.25 -19.09
C CYS A 277 27.60 -8.67 -18.53
N LEU A 278 26.67 -8.90 -17.61
CA LEU A 278 26.46 -10.23 -17.00
C LEU A 278 26.05 -11.28 -18.03
N ILE A 279 25.20 -10.92 -18.99
CA ILE A 279 24.79 -11.80 -20.09
C ILE A 279 25.98 -12.15 -20.99
N ALA A 280 26.82 -11.17 -21.33
CA ALA A 280 28.03 -11.40 -22.12
C ALA A 280 28.98 -12.40 -21.44
N GLU A 281 29.17 -12.25 -20.12
CA GLU A 281 29.98 -13.18 -19.33
C GLU A 281 29.37 -14.59 -19.24
N LEU A 282 28.04 -14.69 -19.03
CA LEU A 282 27.33 -15.97 -19.01
C LEU A 282 27.51 -16.72 -20.34
N LYS A 283 27.35 -16.01 -21.46
CA LYS A 283 27.57 -16.57 -22.81
C LYS A 283 29.02 -16.97 -23.06
N GLN A 284 29.99 -16.21 -22.55
CA GLN A 284 31.40 -16.55 -22.67
C GLN A 284 31.71 -17.85 -21.92
N GLN A 285 31.23 -17.98 -20.68
CA GLN A 285 31.43 -19.19 -19.87
C GLN A 285 30.68 -20.41 -20.44
N ASP A 286 29.52 -20.21 -21.07
CA ASP A 286 28.81 -21.25 -21.82
C ASP A 286 29.64 -21.81 -22.99
N ASN A 287 30.38 -20.94 -23.69
CA ASN A 287 31.26 -21.35 -24.79
C ASN A 287 32.50 -22.09 -24.27
N ASP A 288 33.11 -21.62 -23.20
CA ASP A 288 34.31 -22.24 -22.62
C ASP A 288 34.03 -23.64 -22.06
N ASN A 289 32.83 -23.87 -21.50
CA ASN A 289 32.41 -25.16 -20.94
C ASN A 289 31.94 -26.19 -21.98
N SER A 290 31.83 -25.81 -23.26
CA SER A 290 31.24 -26.65 -24.33
C SER A 290 32.10 -27.83 -24.80
N THR A 291 33.25 -28.10 -24.15
CA THR A 291 34.15 -29.24 -24.43
C THR A 291 33.73 -30.55 -23.76
N HIS A 292 32.71 -30.58 -22.90
CA HIS A 292 32.22 -31.81 -22.25
C HIS A 292 30.89 -32.34 -22.87
N PRO A 293 30.79 -33.63 -23.21
CA PRO A 293 29.68 -34.19 -24.00
C PRO A 293 28.39 -34.53 -23.23
N ASP A 294 28.33 -34.31 -21.91
CA ASP A 294 27.13 -34.60 -21.10
C ASP A 294 26.40 -33.30 -20.70
N GLY A 295 25.21 -33.08 -21.29
CA GLY A 295 24.21 -32.12 -20.83
C GLY A 295 24.64 -30.64 -20.81
N LYS A 296 24.52 -29.93 -21.94
CA LYS A 296 24.84 -28.50 -22.06
C LYS A 296 23.87 -27.64 -21.21
N LEU A 297 24.23 -27.34 -19.97
CA LEU A 297 23.52 -26.36 -19.15
C LEU A 297 23.83 -24.95 -19.69
N HIS A 298 22.87 -24.29 -20.31
CA HIS A 298 23.04 -22.91 -20.78
C HIS A 298 22.87 -21.97 -19.58
N LEU A 299 23.97 -21.42 -19.07
CA LEU A 299 24.05 -20.60 -17.85
C LEU A 299 23.11 -19.39 -17.93
N THR A 300 22.96 -18.80 -19.13
CA THR A 300 22.01 -17.70 -19.32
C THR A 300 20.56 -18.13 -19.09
N LEU A 301 20.19 -19.35 -19.52
CA LEU A 301 18.85 -19.90 -19.28
C LEU A 301 18.66 -20.22 -17.80
N GLU A 302 19.70 -20.70 -17.12
CA GLU A 302 19.65 -20.98 -15.68
C GLU A 302 19.48 -19.71 -14.86
N ALA A 303 20.18 -18.62 -15.20
CA ALA A 303 19.98 -17.32 -14.57
C ALA A 303 18.54 -16.83 -14.75
N SER A 304 17.99 -16.93 -15.97
CA SER A 304 16.59 -16.61 -16.26
C SER A 304 15.62 -17.50 -15.47
N ARG A 305 15.89 -18.80 -15.38
CA ARG A 305 15.05 -19.76 -14.63
C ARG A 305 15.00 -19.40 -13.15
N ARG A 306 16.15 -19.17 -12.51
CA ARG A 306 16.24 -18.76 -11.09
C ARG A 306 15.56 -17.43 -10.83
N SER A 307 15.66 -16.49 -11.78
CA SER A 307 14.99 -15.20 -11.72
C SER A 307 13.46 -15.36 -11.72
N ASN A 308 12.92 -16.16 -12.64
CA ASN A 308 11.47 -16.40 -12.71
C ASN A 308 10.94 -17.24 -11.54
N MET A 309 11.76 -18.09 -10.91
CA MET A 309 11.38 -18.76 -9.66
C MET A 309 11.05 -17.76 -8.54
N THR A 310 11.73 -16.61 -8.47
CA THR A 310 11.40 -15.55 -7.51
C THR A 310 9.99 -14.99 -7.75
N CYS A 311 9.50 -14.97 -8.98
CA CYS A 311 8.15 -14.49 -9.30
C CYS A 311 7.04 -15.38 -8.75
N LEU A 312 7.30 -16.67 -8.46
CA LEU A 312 6.31 -17.58 -7.86
C LEU A 312 6.08 -17.33 -6.37
N GLN A 313 6.91 -16.51 -5.71
CA GLN A 313 6.72 -16.18 -4.31
C GLN A 313 5.39 -15.45 -4.12
N LEU A 314 4.68 -15.78 -3.04
CA LEU A 314 3.45 -15.10 -2.65
C LEU A 314 3.64 -14.40 -1.32
N TYR A 315 3.26 -13.13 -1.27
CA TYR A 315 3.22 -12.39 -0.02
C TYR A 315 2.26 -13.07 0.96
N THR A 316 2.81 -13.49 2.10
CA THR A 316 2.03 -14.04 3.20
C THR A 316 2.20 -13.15 4.42
N LYS A 317 1.11 -12.92 5.14
CA LYS A 317 1.21 -12.36 6.49
C LYS A 317 1.71 -13.47 7.40
N GLU A 318 2.60 -13.12 8.32
CA GLU A 318 2.90 -13.98 9.46
C GLU A 318 1.60 -14.13 10.27
N VAL A 319 1.05 -15.34 10.28
CA VAL A 319 -0.13 -15.72 11.06
C VAL A 319 0.37 -16.63 12.17
N GLU A 320 0.26 -16.13 13.40
CA GLU A 320 0.52 -16.91 14.60
C GLU A 320 -0.79 -17.47 15.13
N ASP A 321 -0.75 -18.69 15.68
CA ASP A 321 -1.88 -19.29 16.39
C ASP A 321 -2.25 -18.45 17.62
N PHE A 322 -1.24 -17.81 18.22
CA PHE A 322 -1.38 -16.96 19.39
C PHE A 322 -0.55 -15.67 19.21
N PRO A 323 -1.14 -14.46 19.31
CA PRO A 323 -0.42 -13.23 19.05
C PRO A 323 0.74 -13.01 20.03
N GLY A 324 1.91 -12.72 19.48
CA GLY A 324 3.13 -12.38 20.19
C GLY A 324 3.95 -13.58 20.65
N GLU A 325 3.57 -14.81 20.30
CA GLU A 325 4.26 -16.02 20.78
C GLU A 325 5.63 -16.14 20.12
N SER A 326 5.77 -15.91 18.81
CA SER A 326 7.08 -15.94 18.14
C SER A 326 8.03 -14.90 18.75
N ALA A 327 7.50 -13.71 19.02
CA ALA A 327 8.26 -12.64 19.65
C ALA A 327 8.70 -13.03 21.08
N ALA A 328 7.82 -13.65 21.86
CA ALA A 328 8.16 -14.15 23.19
C ALA A 328 9.25 -15.23 23.13
N LEU A 329 9.14 -16.21 22.23
CA LEU A 329 10.14 -17.26 22.00
C LEU A 329 11.50 -16.68 21.55
N SER A 330 11.49 -15.66 20.70
CA SER A 330 12.69 -14.93 20.29
C SER A 330 13.36 -14.20 21.46
N ILE A 331 12.56 -13.59 22.35
CA ILE A 331 13.07 -12.97 23.58
C ILE A 331 13.66 -14.04 24.50
N PHE A 332 12.96 -15.15 24.72
CA PHE A 332 13.45 -16.27 25.52
C PHE A 332 14.76 -16.83 24.97
N SER A 333 14.85 -17.13 23.68
CA SER A 333 16.08 -17.72 23.11
C SER A 333 17.31 -16.80 23.25
N ARG A 334 17.15 -15.49 23.06
CA ARG A 334 18.26 -14.52 23.23
C ARG A 334 18.67 -14.32 24.68
N HIS A 335 17.71 -14.30 25.61
CA HIS A 335 17.99 -14.03 27.02
C HIS A 335 18.37 -15.30 27.82
N LEU A 336 17.88 -16.48 27.42
CA LEU A 336 18.18 -17.78 28.06
C LEU A 336 19.53 -18.38 27.63
N ASN A 337 19.99 -18.12 26.40
CA ASN A 337 21.29 -18.64 25.93
C ASN A 337 22.48 -17.76 26.38
N GLY A 338 22.24 -16.50 26.76
CA GLY A 338 23.29 -15.56 27.18
C GLY A 338 23.60 -15.57 28.68
N GLN A 339 22.67 -16.02 29.53
CA GLN A 339 22.88 -16.15 30.97
C GLN A 339 22.97 -17.63 31.34
N GLY A 340 24.16 -18.09 31.72
CA GLY A 340 24.41 -19.48 32.09
C GLY A 340 23.42 -19.99 33.16
N GLY A 341 22.47 -20.83 32.73
CA GLY A 341 21.81 -21.85 33.56
C GLY A 341 20.80 -21.40 34.62
N SER A 342 20.51 -20.10 34.79
CA SER A 342 19.44 -19.68 35.72
C SER A 342 18.06 -19.86 35.08
N SER A 343 17.27 -20.79 35.62
CA SER A 343 15.87 -21.02 35.27
C SER A 343 15.05 -19.73 35.45
N VAL A 344 14.61 -19.10 34.35
CA VAL A 344 13.66 -17.99 34.38
C VAL A 344 12.36 -18.44 35.04
N SER A 345 11.83 -17.65 35.98
CA SER A 345 10.60 -18.00 36.69
C SER A 345 9.41 -18.12 35.73
N CYS A 346 8.48 -19.03 36.03
CA CYS A 346 7.26 -19.20 35.24
C CYS A 346 6.45 -17.89 35.14
N GLU A 347 6.48 -17.09 36.20
CA GLU A 347 5.81 -15.79 36.29
C GLU A 347 6.40 -14.76 35.32
N MET A 348 7.72 -14.71 35.19
CA MET A 348 8.38 -13.83 34.22
C MET A 348 8.05 -14.24 32.78
N GLN A 349 8.07 -15.55 32.48
CA GLN A 349 7.73 -16.03 31.14
C GLN A 349 6.29 -15.70 30.76
N ASP A 350 5.36 -15.87 31.70
CA ASP A 350 3.96 -15.53 31.50
C ASP A 350 3.76 -14.01 31.27
N LEU A 351 4.49 -13.18 32.02
CA LEU A 351 4.45 -11.74 31.83
C LEU A 351 5.04 -11.28 30.49
N VAL A 352 6.15 -11.89 30.06
CA VAL A 352 6.74 -11.64 28.73
C VAL A 352 5.73 -11.97 27.63
N ARG A 353 5.04 -13.10 27.71
CA ARG A 353 3.98 -13.46 26.74
C ARG A 353 2.86 -12.43 26.72
N ARG A 354 2.31 -12.06 27.88
CA ARG A 354 1.27 -11.02 28.01
C ARG A 354 1.70 -9.68 27.37
N LEU A 355 2.93 -9.24 27.64
CA LEU A 355 3.48 -8.01 27.07
C LEU A 355 3.68 -8.12 25.55
N CYS A 356 4.14 -9.26 25.04
CA CYS A 356 4.26 -9.50 23.59
C CYS A 356 2.89 -9.49 22.90
N THR A 357 1.88 -10.13 23.48
CA THR A 357 0.50 -10.12 22.96
C THR A 357 -0.06 -8.70 22.93
N TRP A 358 0.09 -7.94 24.02
CA TRP A 358 -0.33 -6.53 24.07
C TRP A 358 0.40 -5.69 23.01
N ARG A 359 1.72 -5.87 22.87
CA ARG A 359 2.55 -5.16 21.90
C ARG A 359 2.07 -5.43 20.48
N GLU A 360 1.83 -6.69 20.12
CA GLU A 360 1.35 -7.05 18.79
C GLU A 360 -0.04 -6.47 18.50
N LEU A 361 -0.95 -6.53 19.47
CA LEU A 361 -2.27 -5.93 19.34
C LEU A 361 -2.18 -4.43 19.07
N MET A 362 -1.38 -3.71 19.86
CA MET A 362 -1.18 -2.27 19.69
C MET A 362 -0.50 -1.95 18.36
N ALA A 363 0.49 -2.74 17.95
CA ALA A 363 1.18 -2.59 16.67
C ALA A 363 0.19 -2.70 15.49
N ARG A 364 -0.70 -3.69 15.50
CA ARG A 364 -1.73 -3.88 14.47
C ARG A 364 -2.77 -2.75 14.47
N VAL A 365 -3.27 -2.37 15.65
CA VAL A 365 -4.31 -1.32 15.81
C VAL A 365 -3.79 0.06 15.38
N HIS A 366 -2.58 0.42 15.77
CA HIS A 366 -1.96 1.73 15.47
C HIS A 366 -1.20 1.74 14.14
N ASP A 367 -1.08 0.59 13.48
CA ASP A 367 -0.25 0.40 12.29
C ASP A 367 1.19 0.84 12.53
N GLU A 368 1.81 0.34 13.60
CA GLU A 368 3.19 0.63 13.97
C GLU A 368 3.99 -0.67 14.04
N SER A 369 5.32 -0.61 13.89
CA SER A 369 6.14 -1.81 14.10
C SER A 369 6.16 -2.23 15.56
N LEU A 370 6.42 -3.50 15.83
CA LEU A 370 6.62 -4.02 17.19
C LEU A 370 7.68 -3.21 17.94
N ARG A 371 8.82 -2.94 17.29
CA ARG A 371 9.93 -2.15 17.86
C ARG A 371 9.51 -0.73 18.24
N TYR A 372 8.70 -0.07 17.41
CA TYR A 372 8.22 1.28 17.72
C TYR A 372 7.26 1.29 18.92
N VAL A 373 6.40 0.28 19.04
CA VAL A 373 5.46 0.18 20.16
C VAL A 373 6.20 -0.04 21.47
N LEU A 374 6.99 -1.11 21.58
CA LEU A 374 7.72 -1.45 22.81
C LEU A 374 8.91 -2.36 22.46
N SER A 375 10.13 -1.96 22.84
CA SER A 375 11.33 -2.73 22.53
C SER A 375 11.39 -4.06 23.30
N ASP A 376 12.12 -5.05 22.76
CA ASP A 376 12.32 -6.33 23.44
C ASP A 376 13.01 -6.14 24.80
N GLN A 377 13.95 -5.19 24.89
CA GLN A 377 14.67 -4.89 26.13
C GLN A 377 13.73 -4.31 27.18
N ALA A 378 12.82 -3.42 26.78
CA ALA A 378 11.80 -2.89 27.66
C ALA A 378 10.85 -3.98 28.16
N ILE A 379 10.43 -4.93 27.31
CA ILE A 379 9.61 -6.07 27.74
C ILE A 379 10.32 -6.87 28.83
N VAL A 380 11.60 -7.20 28.62
CA VAL A 380 12.38 -7.97 29.60
C VAL A 380 12.57 -7.20 30.90
N SER A 381 12.91 -5.91 30.83
CA SER A 381 13.10 -5.08 32.01
C SER A 381 11.83 -4.85 32.82
N ILE A 382 10.67 -4.74 32.16
CA ILE A 382 9.36 -4.69 32.84
C ILE A 382 9.05 -6.05 33.48
N ALA A 383 9.28 -7.15 32.78
CA ALA A 383 8.99 -8.48 33.30
C ALA A 383 9.86 -8.87 34.51
N ASP A 384 11.09 -8.34 34.57
CA ASP A 384 12.03 -8.53 35.68
C ASP A 384 11.68 -7.65 36.90
N LYS A 385 11.39 -6.36 36.68
CA LYS A 385 11.14 -5.40 37.77
C LYS A 385 9.69 -5.37 38.27
N VAL A 386 8.73 -5.75 37.41
CA VAL A 386 7.28 -5.70 37.65
C VAL A 386 6.81 -4.35 38.22
N PRO A 387 7.09 -3.22 37.54
CA PRO A 387 6.74 -1.89 38.02
C PRO A 387 5.21 -1.70 38.06
N ILE A 388 4.71 -1.07 39.14
CA ILE A 388 3.25 -0.91 39.38
C ILE A 388 2.80 0.54 39.16
N ASP A 389 3.68 1.51 39.38
CA ASP A 389 3.39 2.93 39.15
C ASP A 389 3.65 3.34 37.69
N PRO A 390 2.77 4.15 37.05
CA PRO A 390 2.97 4.64 35.69
C PRO A 390 4.31 5.36 35.47
N THR A 391 4.83 6.08 36.47
CA THR A 391 6.13 6.75 36.38
C THR A 391 7.26 5.73 36.33
N GLU A 392 7.20 4.71 37.18
CA GLU A 392 8.18 3.63 37.24
C GLU A 392 8.20 2.78 35.96
N ILE A 393 7.02 2.54 35.36
CA ILE A 393 6.90 1.90 34.05
C ILE A 393 7.65 2.74 32.99
N CYS A 394 7.38 4.04 32.94
CA CYS A 394 8.02 4.94 31.97
C CYS A 394 9.54 4.98 32.14
N ASP A 395 10.02 5.11 33.39
CA ASP A 395 11.44 5.17 33.70
C ASP A 395 12.15 3.84 33.39
N THR A 396 11.48 2.70 33.64
CA THR A 396 11.99 1.37 33.30
C THR A 396 12.17 1.21 31.80
N ILE A 397 11.21 1.64 31.00
CA ILE A 397 11.28 1.59 29.53
C ILE A 397 12.39 2.50 29.02
N ALA A 398 12.44 3.75 29.49
CA ALA A 398 13.46 4.71 29.06
C ALA A 398 14.88 4.23 29.38
N GLN A 399 15.08 3.65 30.57
CA GLN A 399 16.37 3.08 30.95
C GLN A 399 16.74 1.87 30.08
N ALA A 400 15.77 0.99 29.78
CA ALA A 400 15.97 -0.18 28.94
C ALA A 400 16.40 0.22 27.51
N ASP A 401 15.74 1.21 26.92
CA ASP A 401 16.03 1.68 25.56
C ASP A 401 17.39 2.40 25.45
N MET A 402 17.81 3.13 26.49
CA MET A 402 19.11 3.82 26.52
C MET A 402 20.30 2.86 26.52
N ASN A 403 20.16 1.66 27.10
CA ASN A 403 21.26 0.71 27.26
C ASN A 403 21.68 0.01 25.96
N VAL A 404 20.88 0.12 24.88
CA VAL A 404 21.07 -0.64 23.63
C VAL A 404 21.75 0.20 22.53
N ASP A 405 21.55 1.52 22.50
CA ASP A 405 21.95 2.38 21.37
C ASP A 405 22.91 3.54 21.77
N PRO A 406 24.14 3.29 22.30
CA PRO A 406 25.14 4.36 22.46
C PRO A 406 25.77 4.80 21.13
N MET A 407 25.62 4.02 20.05
CA MET A 407 26.26 4.25 18.73
C MET A 407 25.29 4.70 17.62
N ASN A 408 23.98 4.68 17.86
CA ASN A 408 22.95 5.17 16.94
C ASN A 408 22.47 6.57 17.36
N LEU A 409 23.31 7.58 17.16
CA LEU A 409 22.97 8.97 17.49
C LEU A 409 21.77 9.54 16.68
N ASN A 410 21.30 8.83 15.65
CA ASN A 410 20.30 9.30 14.69
C ASN A 410 18.87 8.75 14.92
N SER A 411 18.66 7.80 15.83
CA SER A 411 17.30 7.32 16.15
C SER A 411 16.67 8.18 17.26
N SER A 412 16.16 9.36 16.90
CA SER A 412 15.35 10.21 17.79
C SER A 412 13.95 9.60 18.05
N LEU A 413 13.87 8.30 18.36
CA LEU A 413 12.62 7.66 18.72
C LEU A 413 12.20 8.09 20.13
N PRO A 414 10.94 8.50 20.33
CA PRO A 414 10.42 8.80 21.65
C PRO A 414 10.42 7.53 22.52
N SER A 415 10.98 7.62 23.72
CA SER A 415 10.95 6.56 24.73
C SER A 415 10.41 7.10 26.07
N PRO A 416 9.36 6.49 26.66
CA PRO A 416 8.53 5.44 26.08
C PRO A 416 7.83 5.91 24.80
N SER A 417 7.39 4.96 23.96
CA SER A 417 6.66 5.30 22.75
C SER A 417 5.35 6.04 23.10
N PRO A 418 4.87 6.95 22.24
CA PRO A 418 3.57 7.59 22.43
C PRO A 418 2.39 6.60 22.50
N VAL A 419 2.53 5.43 21.88
CA VAL A 419 1.57 4.33 21.97
C VAL A 419 1.52 3.83 23.42
N VAL A 420 2.67 3.50 24.01
CA VAL A 420 2.76 3.12 25.42
C VAL A 420 2.18 4.21 26.32
N CYS A 421 2.55 5.46 26.10
CA CYS A 421 2.07 6.60 26.91
C CYS A 421 0.53 6.73 26.88
N SER A 422 -0.10 6.40 25.75
CA SER A 422 -1.55 6.47 25.59
C SER A 422 -2.30 5.28 26.20
N HIS A 423 -1.58 4.21 26.55
CA HIS A 423 -2.10 2.93 27.00
C HIS A 423 -1.42 2.46 28.31
N LEU A 424 -0.91 3.39 29.13
CA LEU A 424 -0.21 3.07 30.38
C LEU A 424 -1.11 2.30 31.36
N ASP A 425 -2.40 2.62 31.40
CA ASP A 425 -3.37 1.95 32.28
C ASP A 425 -3.52 0.45 31.97
N ASP A 426 -3.17 0.01 30.75
CA ASP A 426 -3.20 -1.41 30.39
C ASP A 426 -2.12 -2.21 31.12
N PHE A 427 -0.96 -1.60 31.39
CA PHE A 427 0.15 -2.28 32.06
C PHE A 427 -0.25 -2.70 33.47
N CYS A 428 -0.99 -1.87 34.21
CA CYS A 428 -1.48 -2.26 35.54
C CYS A 428 -2.36 -3.51 35.49
N SER A 429 -3.24 -3.63 34.48
CA SER A 429 -4.06 -4.83 34.27
C SER A 429 -3.20 -6.04 33.90
N LEU A 430 -2.22 -5.86 33.01
CA LEU A 430 -1.29 -6.91 32.60
C LEU A 430 -0.42 -7.43 33.75
N MET A 431 -0.04 -6.59 34.72
CA MET A 431 0.76 -7.00 35.88
C MET A 431 -0.06 -7.74 36.96
N GLN A 432 -1.33 -7.36 37.17
CA GLN A 432 -2.13 -7.84 38.31
C GLN A 432 -2.83 -9.18 38.06
N GLU A 433 -3.11 -9.55 36.81
CA GLU A 433 -3.88 -10.77 36.52
C GLU A 433 -3.00 -12.02 36.49
N SER A 434 -3.09 -12.87 37.51
CA SER A 434 -2.23 -14.06 37.64
C SER A 434 -2.76 -15.33 36.93
N LYS A 435 -4.03 -15.36 36.45
CA LYS A 435 -4.69 -16.58 35.90
C LYS A 435 -5.86 -16.33 34.94
N SER A 436 -5.97 -15.17 34.29
CA SER A 436 -7.05 -14.92 33.32
C SER A 436 -6.72 -15.54 31.96
N ASN A 437 -7.74 -15.93 31.19
CA ASN A 437 -7.54 -16.36 29.81
C ASN A 437 -7.06 -15.15 28.98
N LEU A 438 -5.97 -15.28 28.24
CA LEU A 438 -5.41 -14.21 27.41
C LEU A 438 -6.45 -13.68 26.39
N ASP A 439 -7.40 -14.51 25.98
CA ASP A 439 -8.54 -14.11 25.12
C ASP A 439 -9.45 -13.05 25.77
N ASP A 440 -9.65 -13.15 27.08
CA ASP A 440 -10.47 -12.20 27.84
C ASP A 440 -9.75 -10.85 27.95
N ILE A 441 -8.43 -10.87 28.18
CA ILE A 441 -7.58 -9.67 28.20
C ILE A 441 -7.63 -8.99 26.83
N PHE A 442 -7.43 -9.74 25.76
CA PHE A 442 -7.43 -9.23 24.39
C PHE A 442 -8.76 -8.53 24.05
N SER A 443 -9.88 -9.15 24.43
CA SER A 443 -11.22 -8.60 24.22
C SER A 443 -11.42 -7.29 25.00
N VAL A 444 -10.96 -7.23 26.25
CA VAL A 444 -11.05 -6.02 27.09
C VAL A 444 -10.20 -4.89 26.52
N LEU A 445 -8.96 -5.16 26.11
CA LEU A 445 -8.05 -4.18 25.51
C LEU A 445 -8.61 -3.59 24.20
N LEU A 446 -9.17 -4.43 23.34
CA LEU A 446 -9.84 -3.95 22.12
C LEU A 446 -11.07 -3.08 22.44
N GLN A 447 -11.84 -3.37 23.49
CA GLN A 447 -12.95 -2.50 23.87
C GLN A 447 -12.47 -1.13 24.36
N LYS A 448 -11.36 -1.05 25.09
CA LYS A 448 -10.76 0.22 25.54
C LYS A 448 -10.31 1.12 24.38
N CYS A 449 -9.99 0.55 23.23
CA CYS A 449 -9.60 1.30 22.03
C CYS A 449 -10.76 2.04 21.35
N LEU A 450 -12.01 1.86 21.80
CA LEU A 450 -13.18 2.56 21.29
C LEU A 450 -13.39 3.90 22.00
N GLY A 451 -13.70 4.94 21.22
CA GLY A 451 -14.20 6.21 21.74
C GLY A 451 -15.59 6.08 22.37
N LYS A 452 -16.05 7.13 23.07
CA LYS A 452 -17.33 7.18 23.80
C LYS A 452 -18.57 6.85 22.95
N ASN A 453 -18.46 7.03 21.64
CA ASN A 453 -19.47 6.76 20.61
C ASN A 453 -19.30 5.37 19.94
N GLY A 454 -18.41 4.51 20.44
CA GLY A 454 -18.11 3.21 19.86
C GLY A 454 -17.26 3.26 18.59
N SER A 455 -16.67 4.42 18.27
CA SER A 455 -15.82 4.60 17.10
C SER A 455 -14.33 4.49 17.46
N CYS A 456 -13.53 3.75 16.69
CA CYS A 456 -12.08 3.74 16.88
C CYS A 456 -11.46 4.96 16.18
N PRO A 457 -10.80 5.88 16.89
CA PRO A 457 -10.24 7.11 16.31
C PRO A 457 -8.93 6.88 15.52
N LEU A 458 -8.44 5.64 15.46
CA LEU A 458 -7.12 5.28 14.94
C LEU A 458 -7.18 4.78 13.50
N SER A 459 -7.20 3.45 13.34
CA SER A 459 -7.46 2.75 12.08
C SER A 459 -8.79 2.04 12.20
N VAL A 460 -9.85 2.71 11.73
CA VAL A 460 -11.22 2.15 11.69
C VAL A 460 -11.24 0.79 10.99
N TYR A 461 -10.44 0.66 9.93
CA TYR A 461 -10.31 -0.55 9.14
C TYR A 461 -9.67 -1.68 9.95
N ASN A 462 -8.49 -1.45 10.54
CA ASN A 462 -7.81 -2.48 11.33
C ASN A 462 -8.62 -2.87 12.58
N TYR A 463 -9.21 -1.88 13.27
CA TYR A 463 -10.04 -2.14 14.44
C TYR A 463 -11.25 -3.02 14.11
N ALA A 464 -12.03 -2.66 13.08
CA ALA A 464 -13.23 -3.40 12.71
C ALA A 464 -12.91 -4.85 12.31
N LEU A 465 -11.76 -5.08 11.68
CA LEU A 465 -11.32 -6.43 11.31
C LEU A 465 -10.89 -7.24 12.54
N LEU A 466 -10.10 -6.65 13.44
CA LEU A 466 -9.65 -7.30 14.68
C LEU A 466 -10.81 -7.60 15.63
N ALA A 467 -11.77 -6.69 15.78
CA ALA A 467 -12.94 -6.86 16.65
C ALA A 467 -13.94 -7.93 16.16
N ASN A 468 -13.87 -8.31 14.88
CA ASN A 468 -14.68 -9.39 14.31
C ASN A 468 -13.97 -10.75 14.35
N TYR A 469 -12.69 -10.80 14.73
CA TYR A 469 -11.92 -12.03 14.82
C TYR A 469 -12.27 -12.78 16.11
N ASP A 470 -12.93 -13.93 15.98
CA ASP A 470 -13.12 -14.87 17.08
C ASP A 470 -11.80 -15.66 17.22
N MET A 471 -11.01 -15.41 18.28
CA MET A 471 -9.97 -16.36 18.71
C MET A 471 -10.69 -17.63 19.16
N ARG A 472 -10.90 -18.59 18.27
CA ARG A 472 -11.35 -19.94 18.67
C ARG A 472 -10.21 -20.92 18.42
N PRO A 473 -9.77 -21.65 19.45
CA PRO A 473 -8.91 -22.79 19.22
C PRO A 473 -9.70 -23.82 18.42
N THR A 474 -9.06 -24.42 17.44
CA THR A 474 -9.48 -25.68 16.85
C THR A 474 -9.70 -26.68 17.99
N ASN A 475 -10.99 -27.00 18.24
CA ASN A 475 -11.50 -27.98 19.20
C ASN A 475 -11.25 -27.74 20.70
N ARG A 476 -12.20 -27.08 21.37
CA ARG A 476 -13.04 -27.69 22.44
C ARG A 476 -14.18 -26.76 22.87
N SER A 477 -15.30 -27.38 23.22
CA SER A 477 -16.60 -26.77 23.49
C SER A 477 -16.56 -25.77 24.66
N VAL A 478 -17.03 -24.53 24.46
CA VAL A 478 -17.59 -23.69 25.53
C VAL A 478 -18.76 -22.85 24.99
N SER A 479 -19.81 -22.79 25.81
CA SER A 479 -21.11 -22.17 25.58
C SER A 479 -21.07 -20.66 25.31
N LYS A 480 -21.86 -20.20 24.31
CA LYS A 480 -22.06 -18.79 23.96
C LYS A 480 -22.77 -18.03 25.10
N LYS A 481 -22.16 -16.96 25.62
CA LYS A 481 -22.85 -15.92 26.41
C LYS A 481 -23.35 -14.79 25.49
N ASN A 482 -24.59 -14.35 25.73
CA ASN A 482 -25.40 -13.45 24.90
C ASN A 482 -25.05 -11.93 24.98
N GLY A 483 -23.77 -11.55 24.97
CA GLY A 483 -23.35 -10.13 25.06
C GLY A 483 -22.87 -9.47 23.75
N VAL A 484 -22.42 -10.25 22.77
CA VAL A 484 -21.58 -9.77 21.65
C VAL A 484 -22.37 -9.21 20.45
N LYS A 485 -23.70 -9.40 20.39
CA LYS A 485 -24.50 -8.96 19.23
C LYS A 485 -24.61 -7.44 19.10
N ASN A 486 -24.66 -6.70 20.22
CA ASN A 486 -24.87 -5.25 20.17
C ASN A 486 -23.61 -4.49 19.74
N SER A 487 -22.41 -4.86 20.20
CA SER A 487 -21.17 -4.14 19.82
C SER A 487 -20.86 -4.23 18.32
N ARG A 488 -21.20 -5.36 17.67
CA ARG A 488 -21.02 -5.56 16.21
C ARG A 488 -21.85 -4.58 15.37
N GLN A 489 -23.06 -4.23 15.81
CA GLN A 489 -23.94 -3.30 15.09
C GLN A 489 -23.48 -1.85 15.27
N PHE A 490 -23.03 -1.48 16.47
CA PHE A 490 -22.45 -0.16 16.75
C PHE A 490 -21.14 0.08 16.00
N ALA A 491 -20.22 -0.90 15.97
CA ALA A 491 -18.96 -0.80 15.25
C ALA A 491 -19.14 -0.61 13.74
N ARG A 492 -20.12 -1.31 13.12
CA ARG A 492 -20.45 -1.13 11.69
C ARG A 492 -21.00 0.27 11.39
N LYS A 493 -21.85 0.81 12.26
CA LYS A 493 -22.42 2.15 12.08
C LYS A 493 -21.36 3.24 12.25
N ALA A 494 -20.56 3.17 13.31
CA ALA A 494 -19.48 4.11 13.57
C ALA A 494 -18.37 4.05 12.49
N SER A 495 -18.05 2.85 11.98
CA SER A 495 -17.11 2.66 10.87
C SER A 495 -17.62 3.31 9.58
N ARG A 496 -18.91 3.16 9.27
CA ARG A 496 -19.54 3.80 8.11
C ARG A 496 -19.57 5.32 8.24
N GLU A 497 -19.91 5.85 9.41
CA GLU A 497 -19.93 7.31 9.66
C GLU A 497 -18.53 7.93 9.53
N LEU A 498 -17.49 7.29 10.07
CA LEU A 498 -16.10 7.74 9.91
C LEU A 498 -15.59 7.60 8.47
N PHE A 499 -15.94 6.52 7.77
CA PHE A 499 -15.63 6.36 6.35
C PHE A 499 -16.24 7.50 5.53
N VAL A 500 -17.52 7.78 5.77
CA VAL A 500 -18.21 8.93 5.14
C VAL A 500 -17.52 10.23 5.51
N GLN A 501 -17.19 10.47 6.78
CA GLN A 501 -16.51 11.70 7.21
C GLN A 501 -15.12 11.86 6.59
N LYS A 502 -14.39 10.75 6.43
CA LYS A 502 -13.02 10.74 5.91
C LYS A 502 -12.94 10.87 4.39
N PHE A 503 -13.84 10.22 3.67
CA PHE A 503 -13.78 10.08 2.21
C PHE A 503 -14.85 10.86 1.45
N SER A 504 -15.72 11.58 2.14
CA SER A 504 -16.65 12.50 1.49
C SER A 504 -15.93 13.67 0.85
N CYS A 505 -16.25 13.94 -0.42
CA CYS A 505 -15.87 15.18 -1.06
C CYS A 505 -16.60 16.35 -0.37
N LYS A 506 -15.81 17.33 0.10
CA LYS A 506 -16.31 18.58 0.69
C LYS A 506 -16.54 19.69 -0.33
N SER A 507 -15.95 19.57 -1.53
CA SER A 507 -16.19 20.45 -2.67
C SER A 507 -17.28 19.87 -3.58
N PRO A 508 -18.05 20.71 -4.28
CA PRO A 508 -19.00 20.24 -5.29
C PRO A 508 -18.29 19.42 -6.36
N VAL A 509 -18.87 18.28 -6.73
CA VAL A 509 -18.41 17.42 -7.83
C VAL A 509 -18.77 18.05 -9.17
N TYR A 510 -19.96 18.63 -9.27
CA TYR A 510 -20.43 19.35 -10.44
C TYR A 510 -20.53 20.83 -10.12
N HIS A 511 -19.75 21.65 -10.82
CA HIS A 511 -19.81 23.11 -10.71
C HIS A 511 -20.99 23.69 -11.50
N ASN A 512 -21.53 22.92 -12.45
CA ASN A 512 -22.62 23.33 -13.33
C ASN A 512 -22.34 24.66 -14.06
N CYS A 513 -21.08 24.90 -14.45
CA CYS A 513 -20.73 25.99 -15.33
C CYS A 513 -21.35 25.77 -16.71
N ARG A 514 -21.68 26.83 -17.44
CA ARG A 514 -22.42 26.73 -18.72
C ARG A 514 -21.55 27.14 -19.90
N ILE A 515 -21.59 26.38 -20.99
CA ILE A 515 -20.96 26.76 -22.26
C ILE A 515 -22.06 26.99 -23.29
N TYR A 516 -22.02 28.15 -23.93
CA TYR A 516 -22.93 28.54 -25.00
C TYR A 516 -22.20 28.61 -26.34
N ALA A 517 -22.90 28.30 -27.42
CA ALA A 517 -22.48 28.57 -28.78
C ALA A 517 -22.51 30.08 -29.05
N ASN A 518 -21.84 30.52 -30.13
CA ASN A 518 -21.80 31.91 -30.59
C ASN A 518 -23.19 32.53 -30.87
N ASP A 519 -24.20 31.69 -31.13
CA ASP A 519 -25.60 32.05 -31.37
C ASP A 519 -26.46 32.09 -30.09
N GLY A 520 -25.85 31.84 -28.93
CA GLY A 520 -26.50 31.89 -27.62
C GLY A 520 -27.19 30.60 -27.20
N ARG A 521 -27.09 29.50 -27.95
CA ARG A 521 -27.63 28.19 -27.52
C ARG A 521 -26.74 27.49 -26.51
N LEU A 522 -27.34 26.81 -25.54
CA LEU A 522 -26.60 26.05 -24.51
C LEU A 522 -26.02 24.77 -25.11
N LEU A 523 -24.70 24.60 -24.99
CA LEU A 523 -23.99 23.40 -25.44
C LEU A 523 -23.84 22.38 -24.32
N CYS A 524 -23.40 22.79 -23.13
CA CYS A 524 -23.31 21.87 -22.00
C CYS A 524 -23.15 22.56 -20.65
N TYR A 525 -23.47 21.81 -19.60
CA TYR A 525 -22.96 22.01 -18.26
C TYR A 525 -21.59 21.33 -18.11
N CYS A 526 -20.65 22.01 -17.47
CA CYS A 526 -19.28 21.50 -17.29
C CYS A 526 -18.64 21.96 -15.98
N ASP A 527 -17.42 21.48 -15.74
CA ASP A 527 -16.57 21.94 -14.64
C ASP A 527 -15.85 23.25 -14.96
N GLN A 528 -15.53 23.99 -13.90
CA GLN A 528 -14.86 25.28 -13.98
C GLN A 528 -13.51 25.22 -14.72
N ARG A 529 -12.73 24.14 -14.54
CA ARG A 529 -11.44 23.96 -15.23
C ARG A 529 -11.56 23.96 -16.76
N LYS A 530 -12.67 23.41 -17.28
CA LYS A 530 -12.93 23.38 -18.73
C LYS A 530 -13.22 24.79 -19.24
N LEU A 531 -13.96 25.57 -18.48
CA LEU A 531 -14.30 26.96 -18.79
C LEU A 531 -13.04 27.85 -18.80
N GLU A 532 -12.17 27.70 -17.79
CA GLU A 532 -10.87 28.37 -17.70
C GLU A 532 -9.90 28.00 -18.84
N TRP A 533 -10.01 26.79 -19.39
CA TRP A 533 -9.21 26.38 -20.54
C TRP A 533 -9.58 27.17 -21.80
N TYR A 534 -10.88 27.39 -22.05
CA TYR A 534 -11.34 28.20 -23.19
C TYR A 534 -11.01 29.68 -23.04
N LEU A 535 -11.18 30.25 -21.83
CA LEU A 535 -10.87 31.65 -21.56
C LEU A 535 -9.39 31.95 -21.73
N ARG A 536 -8.49 31.12 -21.18
CA ARG A 536 -7.04 31.32 -21.27
C ARG A 536 -6.49 31.26 -22.69
N ARG A 537 -7.19 30.59 -23.60
CA ARG A 537 -6.82 30.47 -25.00
C ARG A 537 -7.55 31.47 -25.90
N GLU A 538 -8.31 32.39 -25.31
CA GLU A 538 -9.09 33.40 -26.04
C GLU A 538 -10.09 32.76 -27.03
N LEU A 539 -10.58 31.56 -26.73
CA LEU A 539 -11.52 30.81 -27.57
C LEU A 539 -12.99 31.03 -27.17
N ALA A 540 -13.21 31.72 -26.06
CA ALA A 540 -14.52 32.03 -25.51
C ALA A 540 -14.49 33.35 -24.74
N LYS A 541 -15.66 33.95 -24.54
CA LYS A 541 -15.84 35.12 -23.66
C LYS A 541 -16.73 34.77 -22.47
N LEU A 542 -16.42 35.33 -21.31
CA LEU A 542 -17.27 35.21 -20.12
C LEU A 542 -18.57 36.00 -20.34
N ILE A 543 -19.71 35.41 -19.99
CA ILE A 543 -21.03 36.00 -20.16
C ILE A 543 -21.85 36.04 -18.86
N ASP A 544 -21.51 35.23 -17.87
CA ASP A 544 -22.12 35.21 -16.53
C ASP A 544 -21.07 34.79 -15.51
N GLU A 545 -21.14 35.31 -14.29
CA GLU A 545 -20.17 35.09 -13.22
C GLU A 545 -20.64 34.05 -12.18
N ASN A 546 -21.95 33.80 -12.04
CA ASN A 546 -22.44 32.87 -11.00
C ASN A 546 -23.79 32.18 -11.31
N PRO A 547 -23.81 30.86 -11.63
CA PRO A 547 -22.65 30.01 -11.91
C PRO A 547 -21.97 30.43 -13.24
N PRO A 548 -20.63 30.39 -13.33
CA PRO A 548 -19.89 30.90 -14.47
C PRO A 548 -20.38 30.36 -15.81
N ALA A 549 -20.52 31.24 -16.80
CA ALA A 549 -20.88 30.87 -18.15
C ALA A 549 -19.99 31.53 -19.19
N ILE A 550 -19.66 30.78 -20.25
CA ILE A 550 -18.89 31.29 -21.39
C ILE A 550 -19.65 31.11 -22.70
N MET A 551 -19.36 31.98 -23.66
CA MET A 551 -19.79 31.85 -25.04
C MET A 551 -18.58 31.61 -25.93
N LEU A 552 -18.58 30.52 -26.70
CA LEU A 552 -17.53 30.21 -27.66
C LEU A 552 -17.49 31.25 -28.79
N LEU A 553 -16.28 31.57 -29.26
CA LEU A 553 -16.06 32.51 -30.36
C LEU A 553 -16.02 31.81 -31.74
N PHE A 554 -16.27 30.50 -31.78
CA PHE A 554 -16.24 29.67 -32.99
C PHE A 554 -17.42 28.69 -33.00
N GLU A 555 -17.73 28.13 -34.17
CA GLU A 555 -18.81 27.14 -34.34
C GLU A 555 -18.32 25.74 -33.92
N PRO A 556 -18.95 25.07 -32.95
CA PRO A 556 -18.60 23.70 -32.58
C PRO A 556 -19.01 22.69 -33.66
N LYS A 557 -18.30 21.57 -33.75
CA LYS A 557 -18.54 20.53 -34.78
C LYS A 557 -19.86 19.75 -34.62
N GLY A 558 -20.56 19.90 -33.50
CA GLY A 558 -21.85 19.23 -33.23
C GLY A 558 -22.58 19.90 -32.07
N ARG A 559 -23.91 19.82 -32.07
CA ARG A 559 -24.78 20.40 -31.04
C ARG A 559 -25.56 19.29 -30.30
N PRO A 560 -25.91 19.48 -29.02
CA PRO A 560 -26.66 18.47 -28.25
C PRO A 560 -28.02 18.11 -28.87
N GLU A 561 -28.65 19.08 -29.56
CA GLU A 561 -29.92 18.93 -30.27
C GLU A 561 -29.83 17.96 -31.46
N ASP A 562 -28.63 17.74 -32.01
CA ASP A 562 -28.42 16.85 -33.16
C ASP A 562 -28.32 15.37 -32.75
N GLU A 563 -28.18 15.08 -31.44
CA GLU A 563 -27.86 13.74 -30.90
C GLU A 563 -28.92 13.18 -29.94
N ASP A 564 -30.08 13.83 -29.73
CA ASP A 564 -31.13 13.45 -28.77
C ASP A 564 -30.57 13.09 -27.37
N ASN A 565 -29.51 13.78 -26.95
CA ASN A 565 -28.76 13.46 -25.73
C ASN A 565 -28.78 14.60 -24.72
N ASP A 566 -29.86 14.65 -23.95
CA ASP A 566 -30.08 15.66 -22.91
C ASP A 566 -29.06 15.60 -21.75
N PHE A 567 -28.22 14.57 -21.71
CA PHE A 567 -27.30 14.35 -20.59
C PHE A 567 -26.38 15.55 -20.35
N TYR A 568 -25.89 16.20 -21.41
CA TYR A 568 -24.93 17.29 -21.30
C TYR A 568 -25.57 18.66 -21.04
N ILE A 569 -26.86 18.81 -21.31
CA ILE A 569 -27.62 20.06 -21.16
C ILE A 569 -28.45 20.13 -19.87
N GLN A 570 -28.31 19.13 -19.00
CA GLN A 570 -28.96 19.12 -17.69
C GLN A 570 -27.98 19.47 -16.57
N SER A 571 -28.39 20.39 -15.69
CA SER A 571 -27.66 20.66 -14.45
C SER A 571 -27.61 19.40 -13.59
N LYS A 572 -26.45 19.10 -13.00
CA LYS A 572 -26.24 17.93 -12.18
C LYS A 572 -26.37 18.27 -10.70
N LYS A 573 -27.09 17.44 -9.95
CA LYS A 573 -27.18 17.56 -8.50
C LYS A 573 -25.92 16.99 -7.87
N ASN A 574 -25.31 17.75 -6.98
CA ASN A 574 -24.34 17.21 -6.05
C ASN A 574 -25.15 16.50 -4.96
N ILE A 575 -25.35 15.19 -5.09
CA ILE A 575 -25.98 14.33 -4.08
C ILE A 575 -25.27 12.98 -4.05
N CYS A 576 -25.23 12.35 -2.88
CA CYS A 576 -24.60 11.04 -2.74
C CYS A 576 -25.51 10.00 -3.37
N VAL A 577 -25.01 9.24 -4.34
CA VAL A 577 -25.82 8.22 -5.03
C VAL A 577 -26.23 7.06 -4.11
N SER A 578 -25.49 6.84 -3.01
CA SER A 578 -25.74 5.73 -2.09
C SER A 578 -26.64 6.10 -0.90
N CYS A 579 -26.66 7.37 -0.45
CA CYS A 579 -27.47 7.78 0.71
C CYS A 579 -28.38 9.00 0.46
N GLY A 580 -28.30 9.64 -0.71
CA GLY A 580 -29.13 10.79 -1.07
C GLY A 580 -28.74 12.12 -0.42
N GLU A 581 -27.72 12.13 0.43
CA GLU A 581 -27.37 13.30 1.24
C GLU A 581 -26.67 14.41 0.43
N GLY A 582 -26.98 15.67 0.79
CA GLY A 582 -26.59 16.94 0.14
C GLY A 582 -25.38 17.63 0.78
N SER A 583 -24.87 17.10 1.88
CA SER A 583 -23.76 17.70 2.64
C SER A 583 -22.43 16.98 2.43
N HIS A 584 -22.48 15.76 1.90
CA HIS A 584 -21.31 14.91 1.68
C HIS A 584 -21.58 13.90 0.56
N TYR A 585 -20.63 13.75 -0.37
CA TYR A 585 -20.80 12.88 -1.53
C TYR A 585 -19.64 11.91 -1.63
N LEU A 586 -19.96 10.62 -1.76
CA LEU A 586 -18.99 9.58 -2.07
C LEU A 586 -19.00 9.37 -3.58
N ARG A 587 -17.81 9.46 -4.20
CA ARG A 587 -17.64 9.06 -5.60
C ARG A 587 -17.41 7.55 -5.61
N GLU A 588 -18.31 6.78 -6.21
CA GLU A 588 -17.91 5.45 -6.67
C GLU A 588 -16.85 5.65 -7.76
N ALA A 589 -15.63 5.17 -7.52
CA ALA A 589 -14.67 5.03 -8.59
C ALA A 589 -15.29 4.09 -9.65
N PRO A 590 -15.09 4.33 -10.96
CA PRO A 590 -15.42 3.33 -11.95
C PRO A 590 -14.64 2.08 -11.58
N ALA A 591 -15.36 1.02 -11.19
CA ALA A 591 -14.74 -0.24 -10.86
C ALA A 591 -13.93 -0.70 -12.07
N LEU A 592 -12.62 -0.88 -11.88
CA LEU A 592 -11.84 -1.75 -12.75
C LEU A 592 -12.56 -3.11 -12.82
N PRO A 593 -12.74 -3.69 -14.00
CA PRO A 593 -13.62 -4.84 -14.19
C PRO A 593 -13.01 -6.07 -13.50
N GLY A 594 -13.50 -6.38 -12.30
CA GLY A 594 -13.12 -7.59 -11.59
C GLY A 594 -12.97 -7.39 -10.10
N LEU A 595 -14.08 -7.31 -9.37
CA LEU A 595 -14.25 -8.05 -8.12
C LEU A 595 -15.75 -8.05 -7.74
N PRO A 596 -16.34 -9.21 -7.41
CA PRO A 596 -17.72 -9.28 -6.95
C PRO A 596 -17.84 -8.78 -5.50
N SER A 597 -18.77 -7.85 -5.27
CA SER A 597 -19.31 -7.58 -3.95
C SER A 597 -20.21 -8.74 -3.54
N SER A 598 -19.80 -9.55 -2.56
CA SER A 598 -20.76 -10.41 -1.85
C SER A 598 -20.43 -10.52 -0.37
N THR A 599 -21.40 -10.13 0.45
CA THR A 599 -21.88 -11.00 1.54
C THR A 599 -23.28 -10.58 1.93
N ILE A 600 -24.28 -11.23 1.35
CA ILE A 600 -25.50 -11.61 2.05
C ILE A 600 -25.82 -13.04 1.59
N ASN A 601 -25.72 -13.99 2.52
CA ASN A 601 -26.32 -15.31 2.35
C ASN A 601 -27.82 -15.19 2.58
N ALA A 602 -28.62 -15.49 1.57
CA ALA A 602 -29.89 -16.21 1.68
C ALA A 602 -30.26 -16.66 0.26
N GLU A 603 -30.50 -17.96 0.14
CA GLU A 603 -30.93 -18.64 -1.08
C GLU A 603 -32.24 -18.03 -1.60
N GLU A 604 -32.23 -17.61 -2.86
CA GLU A 604 -33.31 -17.87 -3.83
C GLU A 604 -32.83 -17.37 -5.21
N ALA A 605 -33.19 -18.13 -6.24
CA ALA A 605 -32.63 -18.06 -7.59
C ALA A 605 -32.64 -16.65 -8.22
N GLY A 606 -31.49 -16.22 -8.76
CA GLY A 606 -31.37 -14.98 -9.52
C GLY A 606 -30.15 -14.99 -10.46
N VAL A 607 -30.41 -14.77 -11.75
CA VAL A 607 -29.46 -14.81 -12.87
C VAL A 607 -28.33 -13.78 -12.70
N SER A 608 -27.10 -14.12 -13.13
CA SER A 608 -25.92 -13.27 -12.91
C SER A 608 -25.92 -11.96 -13.73
N PRO A 609 -25.31 -10.85 -13.23
CA PRO A 609 -25.18 -9.58 -13.96
C PRO A 609 -24.48 -9.68 -15.33
N LEU A 610 -23.61 -10.68 -15.50
CA LEU A 610 -22.91 -10.95 -16.76
C LEU A 610 -23.86 -11.55 -17.81
N GLN A 611 -24.76 -12.44 -17.40
CA GLN A 611 -25.78 -13.02 -18.28
C GLN A 611 -26.80 -11.96 -18.72
N LEU A 612 -27.11 -11.00 -17.84
CA LEU A 612 -27.99 -9.86 -18.14
C LEU A 612 -27.37 -8.86 -19.12
N ARG A 613 -26.09 -8.54 -18.96
CA ARG A 613 -25.35 -7.71 -19.93
C ARG A 613 -25.26 -8.39 -21.30
N THR A 614 -25.11 -9.70 -21.32
CA THR A 614 -25.05 -10.49 -22.57
C THR A 614 -26.40 -10.53 -23.28
N ALA A 615 -27.51 -10.68 -22.53
CA ALA A 615 -28.88 -10.62 -23.04
C ALA A 615 -29.24 -9.24 -23.61
N ALA A 616 -28.85 -8.16 -22.92
CA ALA A 616 -29.07 -6.79 -23.39
C ALA A 616 -28.29 -6.48 -24.68
N MET A 617 -27.04 -6.94 -24.78
CA MET A 617 -26.23 -6.77 -26.00
C MET A 617 -26.74 -7.62 -27.18
N ALA A 618 -27.31 -8.79 -26.92
CA ALA A 618 -27.94 -9.63 -27.94
C ALA A 618 -29.24 -9.01 -28.49
N LEU A 619 -30.05 -8.37 -27.64
CA LEU A 619 -31.22 -7.58 -28.05
C LEU A 619 -30.82 -6.35 -28.87
N LEU A 620 -29.76 -5.64 -28.46
CA LEU A 620 -29.28 -4.44 -29.16
C LEU A 620 -28.68 -4.75 -30.54
N ARG A 621 -27.97 -5.89 -30.69
CA ARG A 621 -27.29 -6.24 -31.96
C ARG A 621 -28.14 -7.06 -32.93
N HIS A 622 -29.03 -7.91 -32.42
CA HIS A 622 -29.76 -8.89 -33.23
C HIS A 622 -31.28 -8.85 -33.03
N GLY A 623 -31.78 -7.86 -32.26
CA GLY A 623 -33.19 -7.74 -31.89
C GLY A 623 -34.12 -7.77 -33.09
N SER A 624 -33.82 -7.04 -34.17
CA SER A 624 -34.63 -7.00 -35.39
C SER A 624 -34.78 -8.36 -36.09
N SER A 625 -33.74 -9.20 -36.07
CA SER A 625 -33.68 -10.54 -36.68
C SER A 625 -34.07 -11.69 -35.74
N MET A 626 -34.31 -11.42 -34.45
CA MET A 626 -34.57 -12.44 -33.43
C MET A 626 -36.02 -12.94 -33.50
N PRO A 627 -36.30 -14.24 -33.28
CA PRO A 627 -37.66 -14.76 -33.22
C PRO A 627 -38.52 -13.98 -32.21
N PRO A 628 -39.80 -13.63 -32.52
CA PRO A 628 -40.60 -12.71 -31.73
C PRO A 628 -40.72 -13.10 -30.25
N ARG A 629 -40.96 -14.39 -29.98
CA ARG A 629 -41.03 -14.94 -28.62
C ARG A 629 -39.73 -14.77 -27.83
N ARG A 630 -38.58 -14.95 -28.47
CA ARG A 630 -37.27 -14.86 -27.82
C ARG A 630 -36.90 -13.41 -27.50
N ARG A 631 -37.35 -12.49 -28.37
CA ARG A 631 -37.22 -11.05 -28.19
C ARG A 631 -38.07 -10.58 -27.01
N GLU A 632 -39.33 -11.00 -26.92
CA GLU A 632 -40.21 -10.71 -25.79
C GLU A 632 -39.69 -11.25 -24.46
N GLU A 633 -39.22 -12.50 -24.44
CA GLU A 633 -38.62 -13.09 -23.22
C GLU A 633 -37.44 -12.28 -22.69
N LEU A 634 -36.48 -11.92 -23.56
CA LEU A 634 -35.28 -11.19 -23.14
C LEU A 634 -35.61 -9.73 -22.76
N THR A 635 -36.56 -9.09 -23.45
CA THR A 635 -37.01 -7.73 -23.14
C THR A 635 -37.72 -7.69 -21.79
N GLN A 636 -38.59 -8.66 -21.50
CA GLN A 636 -39.27 -8.76 -20.22
C GLN A 636 -38.28 -9.02 -19.08
N LEU A 637 -37.25 -9.83 -19.32
CA LEU A 637 -36.18 -10.06 -18.34
C LEU A 637 -35.38 -8.78 -18.03
N GLY A 638 -35.08 -7.98 -19.05
CA GLY A 638 -34.39 -6.69 -18.90
C GLY A 638 -35.21 -5.65 -18.13
N ILE A 639 -36.51 -5.58 -18.41
CA ILE A 639 -37.46 -4.67 -17.73
C ILE A 639 -37.63 -5.05 -16.25
N THR A 640 -37.74 -6.34 -15.96
CA THR A 640 -38.03 -6.82 -14.59
C THR A 640 -36.84 -6.62 -13.64
N LEU A 641 -35.61 -6.56 -14.14
CA LEU A 641 -34.38 -6.50 -13.31
C LEU A 641 -33.70 -5.13 -13.24
N TYR A 642 -33.77 -4.29 -14.29
CA TYR A 642 -33.14 -2.96 -14.29
C TYR A 642 -34.10 -1.81 -13.96
N GLY A 643 -35.39 -2.09 -13.76
CA GLY A 643 -36.40 -1.04 -13.66
C GLY A 643 -36.46 -0.20 -14.95
N MET A 644 -37.37 0.77 -15.00
CA MET A 644 -37.86 1.40 -16.24
C MET A 644 -36.83 2.17 -17.09
N ALA A 645 -35.53 2.13 -16.80
CA ALA A 645 -34.48 2.84 -17.56
C ALA A 645 -34.17 2.26 -18.95
N ILE A 646 -34.60 1.03 -19.26
CA ILE A 646 -34.47 0.43 -20.61
C ILE A 646 -35.79 0.50 -21.41
N GLY A 647 -36.93 0.70 -20.74
CA GLY A 647 -38.25 0.78 -21.39
C GLY A 647 -38.43 2.01 -22.30
N TYR A 648 -37.75 3.11 -21.99
CA TYR A 648 -37.88 4.36 -22.77
C TYR A 648 -37.03 4.41 -24.04
N LEU A 649 -36.07 3.49 -24.21
CA LEU A 649 -35.22 3.42 -25.40
C LEU A 649 -35.88 2.69 -26.58
N PHE A 650 -37.11 2.16 -26.42
CA PHE A 650 -37.70 1.28 -27.45
C PHE A 650 -39.17 1.50 -27.82
N GLN A 651 -39.86 2.55 -27.36
CA GLN A 651 -41.20 2.85 -27.88
C GLN A 651 -41.47 4.36 -27.96
N TRP A 652 -41.34 4.93 -29.15
CA TRP A 652 -42.41 5.59 -29.92
C TRP A 652 -41.97 5.58 -31.40
N PRO A 653 -42.89 5.31 -32.35
CA PRO A 653 -43.90 6.30 -32.71
C PRO A 653 -45.34 5.76 -32.84
N PHE A 654 -46.25 6.53 -32.23
CA PHE A 654 -47.48 7.10 -32.79
C PHE A 654 -48.38 6.31 -33.79
N VAL A 655 -49.68 6.38 -33.46
CA VAL A 655 -50.92 6.29 -34.26
C VAL A 655 -51.48 4.87 -34.56
N GLU A 656 -52.55 4.47 -33.85
CA GLU A 656 -53.93 4.56 -34.38
C GLU A 656 -55.01 4.18 -33.35
N LYS A 657 -55.88 5.18 -33.10
CA LYS A 657 -57.34 5.13 -32.91
C LYS A 657 -57.99 4.41 -31.71
N ILE A 658 -58.77 5.26 -31.00
CA ILE A 658 -59.87 5.07 -30.04
C ILE A 658 -59.46 5.02 -28.57
#